data_AF-A0A4R7G1W6-F1
#
_entry.id   AF-A0A4R7G1W6-F1
#
_cell.length_a   1.000
_cell.length_b   1.000
_cell.length_c   1.000
_cell.angle_alpha   90.00
_cell.angle_beta   90.00
_cell.angle_gamma   90.00
#
_symmetry.space_group_name_H-M   'P 1'
#
loop_
_entity.id
_entity.type
_entity.pdbx_description
1 polymer ?
#
loop_
_entity_poly.entity_id
_entity_poly.type
_entity_poly.pdbx_seq_one_letter_code
_entity_poly.pdbx_strand_id
1 'polypeptide(L)'
;MAARSFSLSRTQLRWLEWLLLSALLLGAVGWASLREQPRIINTFVQDITGWLSAPAPRDDIVIVAIDDASLQSVGRWPWRRSVHAQLIDRIAAQQPKAVGVDVLFSEPDRQNPDDDAQLAQAIARAGNVVLPVDWRMANVDIGAELPLASLRMAARQLGHVNVTVDDDGVIRRYFGAQGENTGPWPHFSIAMLCASGQSHPLCQGTRPPEPGEQWEQRSPEIFNFARGDRPYTMYSAEDVLTGRIPADSFRGKHVLLGATASGLGDYFASPARPASRHIAGVELIAHALDSQLSGQHVHAASLPGNMAVNLAAIVLALMAIALLGPMAGLLAQGLVAAGLLALCLALRSFAGLQLAPGAALVGLLVIYPIWSWRRLSAAAQFLQQEMHNLRAALDTTSAPQRNGMLMDDFLERRIKAVETATDTLRQMHGFVRDTLRQIPSPTFVVDPLGMVSLHNAAAVSYLQNLGMPSQGLIAIQSALNGMRIKDSGQVLSFANAEQLRALPAECEVLDREDHAWLLLAEAFRAPAPAGWLLMLVDLTELHKAQQQRDQALRFISHDFRSPQSSIITLLEMYKEFPGQMSEAELHQKINRLAHQSLEMAESFVQLASAQSQAMQPQLLSLDVLLQEAVDDCWAKASEKKIQVRYLPGALEAAETDIACFGDRSLLQRCFVNLLSNAIKYSPSGTVVEASIADDGAYWLVEVRDQGFGMTQEQLDKLFQPFHRFHQNSQPQVAGIGLGLSFVQTVVLRHQGFVNVSSGVNEGSCFGLHLPKAPGMPQELPAA
;
A
#
# COMPACT_ATOMS: atom_id res chain seq x y z
N MET A 1 35.14 34.36 16.26
CA MET A 1 35.33 33.02 15.66
C MET A 1 34.01 32.28 15.74
N ALA A 2 33.24 32.27 14.65
CA ALA A 2 31.96 31.58 14.56
C ALA A 2 32.18 30.13 14.15
N ALA A 3 31.74 29.18 14.99
CA ALA A 3 31.75 27.76 14.68
C ALA A 3 30.71 27.47 13.58
N ARG A 4 31.19 27.25 12.35
CA ARG A 4 30.39 26.68 11.27
C ARG A 4 30.15 25.20 11.59
N SER A 5 28.96 24.87 12.07
CA SER A 5 28.47 23.49 12.09
C SER A 5 28.27 23.04 10.64
N PHE A 6 29.16 22.19 10.14
CA PHE A 6 28.99 21.49 8.87
C PHE A 6 27.81 20.52 9.02
N SER A 7 26.64 20.87 8.50
CA SER A 7 25.56 19.91 8.29
C SER A 7 25.92 19.04 7.09
N LEU A 8 26.30 17.79 7.34
CA LEU A 8 26.50 16.80 6.29
C LEU A 8 25.18 16.62 5.52
N SER A 9 25.27 16.61 4.19
CA SER A 9 24.11 16.27 3.35
C SER A 9 23.63 14.84 3.66
N ARG A 10 22.33 14.57 3.52
CA ARG A 10 21.75 13.24 3.82
C ARG A 10 22.37 12.10 3.01
N THR A 11 22.87 12.41 1.81
CA THR A 11 23.65 11.47 0.98
C THR A 11 25.00 11.14 1.62
N GLN A 12 25.69 12.12 2.20
CA GLN A 12 26.95 11.90 2.93
C GLN A 12 26.75 11.06 4.20
N LEU A 13 25.68 11.26 4.97
CA LEU A 13 25.38 10.38 6.13
C LEU A 13 25.19 8.91 5.71
N ARG A 14 24.45 8.65 4.63
CA ARG A 14 24.23 7.29 4.12
C ARG A 14 25.51 6.62 3.62
N TRP A 15 26.42 7.39 3.04
CA TRP A 15 27.75 6.89 2.65
C TRP A 15 28.61 6.58 3.88
N LEU A 16 28.55 7.42 4.92
CA LEU A 16 29.31 7.24 6.16
C LEU A 16 28.86 5.99 6.93
N GLU A 17 27.55 5.75 7.01
CA GLU A 17 26.98 4.51 7.55
C GLU A 17 27.42 3.27 6.75
N TRP A 18 27.50 3.38 5.42
CA TRP A 18 27.95 2.27 4.58
C TRP A 18 29.41 1.91 4.86
N LEU A 19 30.25 2.93 4.98
CA LEU A 19 31.67 2.77 5.28
C LEU A 19 31.86 2.17 6.68
N LEU A 20 31.06 2.59 7.67
CA LEU A 20 31.08 2.02 9.02
C LEU A 20 30.68 0.54 9.02
N LEU A 21 29.58 0.17 8.35
CA LEU A 21 29.13 -1.22 8.24
C LEU A 21 30.17 -2.08 7.49
N SER A 22 30.77 -1.53 6.44
CA SER A 22 31.82 -2.20 5.67
C SER A 22 33.08 -2.44 6.52
N ALA A 23 33.51 -1.43 7.28
CA ALA A 23 34.65 -1.53 8.18
C ALA A 23 34.38 -2.54 9.31
N LEU A 24 33.17 -2.55 9.87
CA LEU A 24 32.76 -3.51 10.90
C LEU A 24 32.74 -4.95 10.36
N LEU A 25 32.23 -5.15 9.14
CA LEU A 25 32.25 -6.46 8.48
C LEU A 25 33.68 -6.94 8.20
N LEU A 26 34.54 -6.07 7.66
CA LEU A 26 35.95 -6.39 7.41
C LEU A 26 36.68 -6.70 8.72
N GLY A 27 36.42 -5.94 9.78
CA GLY A 27 36.96 -6.20 11.11
C GLY A 27 36.50 -7.54 11.68
N ALA A 28 35.21 -7.87 11.54
CA ALA A 28 34.65 -9.15 11.98
C ALA A 28 35.23 -10.35 11.22
N VAL A 29 35.35 -10.24 9.88
CA VAL A 29 35.96 -11.29 9.05
C VAL A 29 37.46 -11.42 9.32
N GLY A 30 38.17 -10.32 9.50
CA GLY A 30 39.58 -10.33 9.91
C GLY A 30 39.77 -11.03 11.26
N TRP A 31 38.96 -10.67 12.26
CA TRP A 31 38.99 -11.31 13.58
C TRP A 31 38.64 -12.80 13.53
N ALA A 32 37.62 -13.18 12.77
CA ALA A 32 37.23 -14.59 12.60
C ALA A 32 38.33 -15.38 11.87
N SER A 33 38.96 -14.78 10.84
CA SER A 33 40.07 -15.38 10.10
C SER A 33 41.31 -15.58 10.96
N LEU A 34 41.59 -14.65 11.89
CA LEU A 34 42.70 -14.78 12.85
C LEU A 34 42.51 -15.95 13.83
N ARG A 35 41.27 -16.38 14.05
CA ARG A 35 40.91 -17.51 14.93
C ARG A 35 40.50 -18.77 14.17
N GLU A 36 40.63 -18.77 12.83
CA GLU A 36 40.18 -19.85 11.95
C GLU A 36 38.72 -20.25 12.17
N GLN A 37 37.86 -19.28 12.46
CA GLN A 37 36.42 -19.46 12.64
C GLN A 37 35.62 -19.06 11.39
N PRO A 38 34.46 -19.67 11.13
CA PRO A 38 33.91 -20.85 11.82
C PRO A 38 34.62 -22.14 11.40
N ARG A 39 35.07 -22.94 12.38
CA ARG A 39 35.77 -24.21 12.15
C ARG A 39 34.97 -25.20 11.31
N ILE A 40 33.65 -25.30 11.55
CA ILE A 40 32.75 -26.24 10.85
C ILE A 40 32.77 -26.03 9.33
N ILE A 41 32.78 -24.77 8.88
CA ILE A 41 32.82 -24.47 7.44
C ILE A 41 34.21 -24.75 6.89
N ASN A 42 35.27 -24.43 7.64
CA ASN A 42 36.64 -24.71 7.24
C ASN A 42 36.90 -26.22 7.07
N THR A 43 36.48 -27.04 8.03
CA THR A 43 36.61 -28.51 7.96
C THR A 43 35.78 -29.08 6.82
N PHE A 44 34.54 -28.60 6.63
CA PHE A 44 33.70 -29.02 5.50
C PHE A 44 34.35 -28.71 4.15
N VAL A 45 34.91 -27.51 3.97
CA VAL A 45 35.63 -27.16 2.73
C VAL A 45 36.89 -28.02 2.58
N GLN A 46 37.66 -28.23 3.65
CA GLN A 46 38.86 -29.07 3.64
C GLN A 46 38.56 -30.51 3.21
N ASP A 47 37.50 -31.10 3.74
CA ASP A 47 37.11 -32.48 3.44
C ASP A 47 36.67 -32.61 1.97
N ILE A 48 35.87 -31.66 1.46
CA ILE A 48 35.47 -31.63 0.05
C ILE A 48 36.66 -31.42 -0.88
N THR A 49 37.54 -30.44 -0.58
CA THR A 49 38.71 -30.19 -1.43
C THR A 49 39.67 -31.37 -1.38
N GLY A 50 39.80 -32.04 -0.23
CA GLY A 50 40.56 -33.28 -0.09
C GLY A 50 40.03 -34.42 -0.95
N TRP A 51 38.72 -34.64 -0.97
CA TRP A 51 38.10 -35.65 -1.81
C TRP A 51 38.28 -35.37 -3.31
N LEU A 52 38.03 -34.11 -3.73
CA LEU A 52 38.16 -33.70 -5.13
C LEU A 52 39.61 -33.72 -5.63
N SER A 53 40.57 -33.43 -4.75
CA SER A 53 42.01 -33.43 -5.08
C SER A 53 42.72 -34.74 -4.74
N ALA A 54 42.00 -35.82 -4.43
CA ALA A 54 42.61 -37.07 -3.97
C ALA A 54 43.57 -37.64 -5.04
N PRO A 55 44.86 -37.88 -4.69
CA PRO A 55 45.86 -38.40 -5.63
C PRO A 55 45.60 -39.86 -5.98
N ALA A 56 46.19 -40.31 -7.09
CA ALA A 56 46.21 -41.75 -7.41
C ALA A 56 47.15 -42.47 -6.43
N PRO A 57 46.76 -43.65 -5.91
CA PRO A 57 47.61 -44.40 -5.00
C PRO A 57 48.85 -44.94 -5.70
N ARG A 58 49.94 -45.09 -4.95
CA ARG A 58 51.17 -45.72 -5.47
C ARG A 58 51.12 -47.24 -5.38
N ASP A 59 51.65 -47.90 -6.41
CA ASP A 59 51.74 -49.37 -6.49
C ASP A 59 52.95 -49.97 -5.73
N ASP A 60 53.85 -49.10 -5.23
CA ASP A 60 55.06 -49.48 -4.50
C ASP A 60 54.89 -49.45 -2.97
N ILE A 61 53.66 -49.35 -2.49
CA ILE A 61 53.28 -49.51 -1.07
C ILE A 61 52.37 -50.73 -0.94
N VAL A 62 52.70 -51.63 -0.01
CA VAL A 62 51.96 -52.86 0.27
C VAL A 62 51.71 -52.99 1.76
N ILE A 63 50.50 -53.37 2.14
CA ILE A 63 50.13 -53.63 3.53
C ILE A 63 50.03 -55.14 3.73
N VAL A 64 50.74 -55.67 4.72
CA VAL A 64 50.55 -57.00 5.26
C VAL A 64 49.62 -56.88 6.47
N ALA A 65 48.38 -57.29 6.28
CA ALA A 65 47.28 -57.12 7.19
C ALA A 65 47.23 -58.25 8.22
N ILE A 66 47.39 -57.93 9.50
CA ILE A 66 46.94 -58.81 10.60
C ILE A 66 45.42 -58.62 10.70
N ASP A 67 44.70 -59.37 9.88
CA ASP A 67 43.25 -59.31 9.70
C ASP A 67 42.51 -60.42 10.45
N ASP A 68 41.18 -60.38 10.42
CA ASP A 68 40.32 -61.35 11.10
C ASP A 68 40.59 -62.79 10.63
N ALA A 69 40.91 -62.98 9.35
CA ALA A 69 41.28 -64.29 8.79
C ALA A 69 42.60 -64.81 9.39
N SER A 70 43.61 -63.95 9.49
CA SER A 70 44.89 -64.30 10.09
C SER A 70 44.77 -64.64 11.58
N LEU A 71 43.91 -63.95 12.33
CA LEU A 71 43.65 -64.29 13.74
C LEU A 71 42.95 -65.65 13.90
N GLN A 72 42.07 -66.02 12.95
CA GLN A 72 41.39 -67.31 12.97
C GLN A 72 42.34 -68.48 12.63
N SER A 73 43.29 -68.28 11.72
CA SER A 73 44.20 -69.32 11.25
C SER A 73 45.47 -69.48 12.09
N VAL A 74 46.11 -68.37 12.49
CA VAL A 74 47.36 -68.36 13.25
C VAL A 74 47.11 -68.58 14.75
N GLY A 75 46.00 -68.02 15.26
CA GLY A 75 45.59 -68.13 16.66
C GLY A 75 45.35 -66.78 17.34
N ARG A 76 45.07 -66.83 18.65
CA ARG A 76 44.67 -65.67 19.44
C ARG A 76 45.82 -64.66 19.61
N TRP A 77 45.50 -63.37 19.47
CA TRP A 77 46.42 -62.26 19.78
C TRP A 77 46.65 -62.09 21.30
N PRO A 78 47.85 -61.67 21.77
CA PRO A 78 49.08 -61.43 21.00
C PRO A 78 49.74 -62.72 20.52
N TRP A 79 50.23 -62.73 19.28
CA TRP A 79 50.98 -63.87 18.73
C TRP A 79 52.39 -63.96 19.34
N ARG A 80 52.95 -65.17 19.31
CA ARG A 80 54.36 -65.40 19.68
C ARG A 80 55.31 -64.57 18.83
N ARG A 81 56.44 -64.14 19.42
CA ARG A 81 57.45 -63.33 18.71
C ARG A 81 58.12 -64.11 17.56
N SER A 82 58.17 -65.44 17.67
CA SER A 82 58.58 -66.36 16.61
C SER A 82 57.71 -66.27 15.35
N VAL A 83 56.40 -66.02 15.47
CA VAL A 83 55.50 -65.82 14.32
C VAL A 83 55.82 -64.51 13.60
N HIS A 84 56.05 -63.44 14.36
CA HIS A 84 56.48 -62.15 13.82
C HIS A 84 57.84 -62.27 13.12
N ALA A 85 58.78 -63.03 13.70
CA ALA A 85 60.08 -63.31 13.10
C ALA A 85 59.93 -64.01 11.74
N GLN A 86 59.07 -65.03 11.65
CA GLN A 86 58.79 -65.74 10.40
C GLN A 86 58.16 -64.83 9.34
N LEU A 87 57.21 -63.96 9.72
CA LEU A 87 56.62 -62.96 8.83
C LEU A 87 57.70 -62.04 8.25
N ILE A 88 58.56 -61.49 9.11
CA ILE A 88 59.64 -60.59 8.70
C ILE A 88 60.63 -61.31 7.78
N ASP A 89 61.05 -62.54 8.11
CA ASP A 89 61.97 -63.32 7.27
C ASP A 89 61.35 -63.60 5.88
N ARG A 90 60.05 -63.92 5.80
CA ARG A 90 59.33 -64.16 4.54
C ARG A 90 59.20 -62.89 3.69
N ILE A 91 58.90 -61.75 4.31
CA ILE A 91 58.83 -60.46 3.64
C ILE A 91 60.24 -60.07 3.14
N ALA A 92 61.24 -60.17 4.00
CA ALA A 92 62.63 -59.80 3.71
C ALA A 92 63.27 -60.67 2.62
N ALA A 93 62.85 -61.94 2.48
CA ALA A 93 63.32 -62.83 1.42
C ALA A 93 63.06 -62.29 0.00
N GLN A 94 62.05 -61.44 -0.17
CA GLN A 94 61.75 -60.79 -1.46
C GLN A 94 62.48 -59.45 -1.67
N GLN A 95 63.33 -59.01 -0.73
CA GLN A 95 64.10 -57.76 -0.81
C GLN A 95 63.23 -56.50 -1.00
N PRO A 96 62.37 -56.17 -0.01
CA PRO A 96 61.64 -54.89 0.00
C PRO A 96 62.60 -53.71 0.20
N LYS A 97 62.15 -52.50 -0.12
CA LYS A 97 62.90 -51.26 0.16
C LYS A 97 62.99 -50.98 1.66
N ALA A 98 61.85 -51.10 2.36
CA ALA A 98 61.75 -50.97 3.80
C ALA A 98 60.59 -51.82 4.32
N VAL A 99 60.70 -52.28 5.57
CA VAL A 99 59.65 -53.05 6.25
C VAL A 99 59.26 -52.34 7.53
N GLY A 100 58.06 -51.77 7.58
CA GLY A 100 57.53 -51.14 8.79
C GLY A 100 56.68 -52.14 9.54
N VAL A 101 57.01 -52.42 10.79
CA VAL A 101 56.25 -53.34 11.64
C VAL A 101 55.50 -52.53 12.68
N ASP A 102 54.25 -52.16 12.39
CA ASP A 102 53.35 -51.41 13.26
C ASP A 102 52.75 -52.31 14.36
N VAL A 103 53.65 -52.83 15.21
CA VAL A 103 53.33 -53.58 16.42
C VAL A 103 54.31 -53.16 17.51
N LEU A 104 53.79 -52.65 18.63
CA LEU A 104 54.62 -52.19 19.73
C LEU A 104 55.06 -53.36 20.61
N PHE A 105 56.37 -53.59 20.67
CA PHE A 105 57.00 -54.64 21.45
C PHE A 105 57.75 -54.07 22.67
N SER A 106 57.02 -53.43 23.59
CA SER A 106 57.60 -52.73 24.75
C SER A 106 57.96 -53.67 25.91
N GLU A 107 57.19 -54.75 26.09
CA GLU A 107 57.41 -55.72 27.17
C GLU A 107 58.07 -57.02 26.68
N PRO A 108 58.98 -57.62 27.48
CA PRO A 108 59.62 -58.90 27.17
C PRO A 108 58.63 -60.06 27.27
N ASP A 109 58.76 -61.04 26.38
CA ASP A 109 57.98 -62.27 26.44
C ASP A 109 58.45 -63.13 27.62
N ARG A 110 57.72 -63.07 28.72
CA ARG A 110 58.03 -63.83 29.95
C ARG A 110 57.81 -65.34 29.80
N GLN A 111 57.00 -65.77 28.83
CA GLN A 111 56.70 -67.19 28.62
C GLN A 111 57.73 -67.83 27.68
N ASN A 112 58.20 -67.10 26.67
CA ASN A 112 59.17 -67.59 25.68
C ASN A 112 60.27 -66.54 25.41
N PRO A 113 61.24 -66.34 26.32
CA PRO A 113 62.28 -65.30 26.15
C PRO A 113 63.15 -65.47 24.90
N ASP A 114 63.34 -66.72 24.44
CA ASP A 114 64.12 -67.02 23.23
C ASP A 114 63.43 -66.46 21.96
N ASP A 115 62.10 -66.30 21.97
CA ASP A 115 61.37 -65.78 20.81
C ASP A 115 61.67 -64.27 20.60
N ASP A 116 61.95 -63.49 21.65
CA ASP A 116 62.38 -62.08 21.52
C ASP A 116 63.76 -61.99 20.83
N ALA A 117 64.67 -62.91 21.17
CA ALA A 117 65.98 -62.99 20.51
C ALA A 117 65.85 -63.45 19.05
N GLN A 118 64.94 -64.38 18.76
CA GLN A 118 64.64 -64.81 17.39
C GLN A 118 64.09 -63.66 16.53
N LEU A 119 63.18 -62.86 17.10
CA LEU A 119 62.65 -61.67 16.44
C LEU A 119 63.73 -60.63 16.20
N ALA A 120 64.58 -60.35 17.19
CA ALA A 120 65.72 -59.43 17.04
C ALA A 120 66.64 -59.87 15.89
N GLN A 121 66.93 -61.17 15.77
CA GLN A 121 67.74 -61.71 14.68
C GLN A 121 67.06 -61.56 13.31
N ALA A 122 65.75 -61.81 13.20
CA ALA A 122 65.00 -61.62 11.95
C ALA A 122 65.00 -60.15 11.52
N ILE A 123 64.80 -59.22 12.45
CA ILE A 123 64.88 -57.77 12.22
C ILE A 123 66.28 -57.37 11.72
N ALA A 124 67.32 -57.84 12.40
CA ALA A 124 68.71 -57.56 12.03
C ALA A 124 69.08 -58.15 10.66
N ARG A 125 68.61 -59.36 10.33
CA ARG A 125 68.82 -60.00 9.02
C ARG A 125 68.15 -59.23 7.89
N ALA A 126 66.95 -58.71 8.11
CA ALA A 126 66.23 -57.90 7.13
C ALA A 126 66.95 -56.57 6.87
N GLY A 127 67.50 -55.93 7.92
CA GLY A 127 68.40 -54.77 7.81
C GLY A 127 67.73 -53.43 7.46
N ASN A 128 66.45 -53.43 7.09
CA ASN A 128 65.67 -52.26 6.68
C ASN A 128 64.31 -52.16 7.42
N VAL A 129 64.27 -52.69 8.64
CA VAL A 129 63.05 -52.73 9.46
C VAL A 129 62.89 -51.45 10.28
N VAL A 130 61.66 -50.94 10.32
CA VAL A 130 61.24 -49.80 11.15
C VAL A 130 60.29 -50.29 12.24
N LEU A 131 60.51 -49.84 13.47
CA LEU A 131 59.65 -50.14 14.62
C LEU A 131 58.98 -48.87 15.17
N PRO A 132 57.76 -49.00 15.74
CA PRO A 132 56.98 -47.87 16.18
C PRO A 132 57.47 -47.38 17.54
N VAL A 133 57.28 -46.10 17.75
CA VAL A 133 57.33 -45.45 19.06
C VAL A 133 55.93 -44.94 19.33
N ASP A 134 55.35 -45.35 20.45
CA ASP A 134 54.04 -44.86 20.88
C ASP A 134 54.21 -43.87 22.03
N TRP A 135 53.19 -43.05 22.25
CA TRP A 135 53.12 -42.12 23.35
C TRP A 135 51.82 -42.32 24.14
N ARG A 136 51.95 -42.76 25.39
CA ARG A 136 50.80 -42.95 26.27
C ARG A 136 50.89 -42.07 27.51
N MET A 137 49.81 -41.34 27.78
CA MET A 137 49.56 -40.77 29.12
C MET A 137 49.01 -41.88 30.01
N ALA A 138 49.88 -42.57 30.75
CA ALA A 138 49.47 -43.58 31.73
C ALA A 138 49.97 -43.17 33.13
N ASN A 139 49.04 -42.79 34.01
CA ASN A 139 49.23 -42.59 35.46
C ASN A 139 50.54 -41.88 35.89
N VAL A 140 50.57 -40.56 35.71
CA VAL A 140 51.53 -39.60 36.29
C VAL A 140 52.90 -39.53 35.61
N ASP A 141 53.37 -40.58 34.93
CA ASP A 141 54.58 -40.51 34.13
C ASP A 141 54.26 -40.36 32.64
N ILE A 142 54.78 -39.28 32.06
CA ILE A 142 54.60 -38.88 30.67
C ILE A 142 55.87 -39.31 29.92
N GLY A 143 55.79 -40.33 29.05
CA GLY A 143 56.99 -40.90 28.43
C GLY A 143 56.74 -41.69 27.15
N ALA A 144 57.77 -41.78 26.30
CA ALA A 144 57.73 -42.52 25.05
C ALA A 144 57.82 -44.01 25.33
N GLU A 145 56.84 -44.77 24.85
CA GLU A 145 56.85 -46.22 24.94
C GLU A 145 57.69 -46.76 23.78
N LEU A 146 58.89 -47.24 24.13
CA LEU A 146 59.88 -47.72 23.17
C LEU A 146 59.82 -49.24 23.03
N PRO A 147 60.15 -49.80 21.86
CA PRO A 147 60.39 -51.23 21.73
C PRO A 147 61.53 -51.70 22.64
N LEU A 148 61.48 -52.98 23.01
CA LEU A 148 62.54 -53.69 23.74
C LEU A 148 63.91 -53.33 23.19
N ALA A 149 64.87 -53.10 24.09
CA ALA A 149 66.21 -52.64 23.71
C ALA A 149 66.90 -53.56 22.68
N SER A 150 66.70 -54.87 22.76
CA SER A 150 67.22 -55.85 21.79
C SER A 150 66.64 -55.66 20.39
N LEU A 151 65.32 -55.46 20.29
CA LEU A 151 64.62 -55.22 19.02
C LEU A 151 64.96 -53.85 18.44
N ARG A 152 65.01 -52.83 19.30
CA ARG A 152 65.39 -51.47 18.92
C ARG A 152 66.80 -51.40 18.34
N MET A 153 67.77 -52.08 18.95
CA MET A 153 69.15 -52.12 18.44
C MET A 153 69.27 -52.89 17.13
N ALA A 154 68.36 -53.83 16.86
CA ALA A 154 68.31 -54.58 15.60
C ALA A 154 67.62 -53.81 14.45
N ALA A 155 66.69 -52.91 14.77
CA ALA A 155 65.96 -52.11 13.80
C ALA A 155 66.87 -51.08 13.10
N ARG A 156 66.45 -50.64 11.91
CA ARG A 156 67.15 -49.61 11.14
C ARG A 156 66.79 -48.20 11.60
N GLN A 157 65.52 -47.99 11.90
CA GLN A 157 64.97 -46.69 12.28
C GLN A 157 63.80 -46.88 13.23
N LEU A 158 63.56 -45.88 14.08
CA LEU A 158 62.33 -45.73 14.85
C LEU A 158 61.51 -44.54 14.34
N GLY A 159 60.19 -44.65 14.42
CA GLY A 159 59.29 -43.54 14.12
C GLY A 159 58.00 -43.59 14.93
N HIS A 160 57.43 -42.43 15.25
CA HIS A 160 56.21 -42.37 16.01
C HIS A 160 54.97 -42.69 15.16
N VAL A 161 53.99 -43.37 15.75
CA VAL A 161 52.70 -43.70 15.11
C VAL A 161 51.55 -42.83 15.61
N ASN A 162 51.86 -41.87 16.49
CA ASN A 162 50.88 -40.96 17.07
C ASN A 162 50.13 -40.15 16.01
N VAL A 163 48.82 -40.04 16.20
CA VAL A 163 47.93 -39.27 15.36
C VAL A 163 47.18 -38.23 16.18
N THR A 164 46.78 -37.12 15.54
CA THR A 164 45.98 -36.08 16.19
C THR A 164 44.53 -36.20 15.75
N VAL A 165 43.63 -36.36 16.71
CA VAL A 165 42.18 -36.38 16.48
C VAL A 165 41.64 -34.96 16.63
N ASP A 166 40.91 -34.47 15.64
CA ASP A 166 40.25 -33.16 15.72
C ASP A 166 39.07 -33.20 16.72
N ASP A 167 38.53 -32.03 17.08
CA ASP A 167 37.41 -31.88 18.03
C ASP A 167 36.15 -32.71 17.65
N ASP A 168 35.99 -33.06 16.37
CA ASP A 168 34.88 -33.86 15.84
C ASP A 168 35.16 -35.37 15.81
N GLY A 169 36.28 -35.82 16.37
CA GLY A 169 36.67 -37.23 16.40
C GLY A 169 37.30 -37.75 15.11
N VAL A 170 37.50 -36.89 14.11
CA VAL A 170 38.05 -37.25 12.79
C VAL A 170 39.52 -36.88 12.71
N ILE A 171 40.32 -37.73 12.05
CA ILE A 171 41.74 -37.50 11.84
C ILE A 171 41.97 -36.83 10.49
N ARG A 172 42.56 -35.62 10.55
CA ARG A 172 42.96 -34.87 9.36
C ARG A 172 44.43 -34.49 9.36
N ARG A 173 45.11 -34.55 10.50
CA ARG A 173 46.46 -34.01 10.69
C ARG A 173 47.38 -34.98 11.40
N TYR A 174 48.65 -34.96 11.01
CA TYR A 174 49.76 -35.60 11.70
C TYR A 174 50.94 -34.64 11.81
N PHE A 175 51.92 -34.97 12.64
CA PHE A 175 53.15 -34.20 12.78
C PHE A 175 54.29 -34.98 12.15
N GLY A 176 55.13 -34.31 11.36
CA GLY A 176 56.30 -34.94 10.75
C GLY A 176 57.36 -35.34 11.80
N ALA A 177 57.40 -34.66 12.93
CA ALA A 177 58.14 -35.13 14.10
C ALA A 177 57.40 -34.81 15.41
N GLN A 178 57.52 -35.72 16.36
CA GLN A 178 56.90 -35.58 17.68
C GLN A 178 57.78 -36.26 18.74
N GLY A 179 57.97 -35.59 19.86
CA GLY A 179 58.80 -36.12 20.94
C GLY A 179 59.28 -35.03 21.88
N GLU A 180 60.30 -35.34 22.66
CA GLU A 180 61.01 -34.38 23.49
C GLU A 180 61.80 -33.39 22.63
N ASN A 181 61.94 -32.14 23.11
CA ASN A 181 62.57 -31.03 22.39
C ASN A 181 64.04 -31.28 21.99
N THR A 182 64.74 -32.11 22.77
CA THR A 182 66.13 -32.58 22.56
C THR A 182 66.30 -33.43 21.31
N GLY A 183 65.23 -34.09 20.84
CA GLY A 183 65.26 -34.92 19.64
C GLY A 183 63.90 -35.58 19.37
N PRO A 184 62.97 -34.90 18.68
CA PRO A 184 61.68 -35.50 18.40
C PRO A 184 61.82 -36.65 17.42
N TRP A 185 61.04 -37.70 17.60
CA TRP A 185 61.02 -38.85 16.68
C TRP A 185 60.41 -38.42 15.34
N PRO A 186 60.90 -38.90 14.19
CA PRO A 186 60.20 -38.73 12.93
C PRO A 186 58.89 -39.52 12.95
N HIS A 187 57.90 -39.07 12.17
CA HIS A 187 56.71 -39.87 11.90
C HIS A 187 57.10 -41.20 11.25
N PHE A 188 56.34 -42.26 11.51
CA PHE A 188 56.62 -43.61 11.01
C PHE A 188 56.82 -43.67 9.48
N SER A 189 56.08 -42.85 8.72
CA SER A 189 56.26 -42.72 7.27
C SER A 189 57.63 -42.16 6.86
N ILE A 190 58.14 -41.16 7.59
CA ILE A 190 59.47 -40.58 7.36
C ILE A 190 60.56 -41.57 7.78
N ALA A 191 60.34 -42.29 8.88
CA ALA A 191 61.23 -43.37 9.31
C ALA A 191 61.36 -44.47 8.24
N MET A 192 60.26 -44.83 7.58
CA MET A 192 60.24 -45.75 6.44
C MET A 192 61.03 -45.24 5.24
N LEU A 193 60.94 -43.93 4.93
CA LEU A 193 61.80 -43.31 3.90
C LEU A 193 63.28 -43.44 4.27
N CYS A 194 63.65 -43.11 5.51
CA CYS A 194 65.02 -43.22 6.00
C CYS A 194 65.55 -44.66 5.88
N ALA A 195 64.73 -45.65 6.24
CA ALA A 195 65.09 -47.07 6.15
C ALA A 195 65.25 -47.55 4.70
N SER A 196 64.54 -46.95 3.75
CA SER A 196 64.69 -47.23 2.30
C SER A 196 66.00 -46.69 1.70
N GLY A 197 66.79 -45.94 2.48
CA GLY A 197 68.05 -45.34 2.03
C GLY A 197 67.92 -43.90 1.50
N GLN A 198 66.74 -43.28 1.62
CA GLN A 198 66.56 -41.87 1.27
C GLN A 198 67.01 -40.96 2.42
N SER A 199 67.76 -39.92 2.11
CA SER A 199 68.21 -38.93 3.09
C SER A 199 67.07 -37.97 3.46
N HIS A 200 66.75 -37.88 4.75
CA HIS A 200 65.79 -36.91 5.28
C HIS A 200 66.36 -36.24 6.54
N PRO A 201 66.11 -34.94 6.80
CA PRO A 201 66.66 -34.24 7.97
C PRO A 201 66.28 -34.84 9.33
N LEU A 202 65.15 -35.54 9.38
CA LEU A 202 64.64 -36.20 10.60
C LEU A 202 65.12 -37.65 10.77
N CYS A 203 65.99 -38.18 9.91
CA CYS A 203 66.56 -39.51 10.09
C CYS A 203 67.51 -39.53 11.30
N GLN A 204 67.13 -40.21 12.37
CA GLN A 204 67.88 -40.24 13.65
C GLN A 204 68.39 -41.64 14.06
N GLY A 205 68.04 -42.70 13.33
CA GLY A 205 68.33 -44.09 13.70
C GLY A 205 67.43 -44.60 14.83
N THR A 206 68.01 -45.39 15.73
CA THR A 206 67.30 -46.12 16.79
C THR A 206 67.70 -45.72 18.21
N ARG A 207 68.53 -44.68 18.34
CA ARG A 207 68.96 -44.16 19.64
C ARG A 207 67.85 -43.25 20.20
N PRO A 208 67.36 -43.49 21.43
CA PRO A 208 66.42 -42.57 22.04
C PRO A 208 67.05 -41.19 22.22
N PRO A 209 66.28 -40.11 22.02
CA PRO A 209 66.71 -38.76 22.35
C PRO A 209 67.03 -38.65 23.84
N GLU A 210 67.86 -37.67 24.20
CA GLU A 210 68.13 -37.38 25.61
C GLU A 210 66.85 -36.85 26.28
N PRO A 211 66.55 -37.20 27.54
CA PRO A 211 65.39 -36.71 28.26
C PRO A 211 65.25 -35.17 28.19
N GLY A 212 64.22 -34.67 27.51
CA GLY A 212 63.89 -33.26 27.39
C GLY A 212 62.79 -32.81 28.36
N GLU A 213 62.82 -31.54 28.76
CA GLU A 213 61.82 -30.96 29.67
C GLU A 213 60.50 -30.58 28.98
N GLN A 214 60.52 -30.45 27.65
CA GLN A 214 59.37 -29.97 26.87
C GLN A 214 59.06 -30.90 25.72
N TRP A 215 57.77 -31.19 25.58
CA TRP A 215 57.23 -31.90 24.43
C TRP A 215 57.06 -30.95 23.25
N GLU A 216 57.52 -31.38 22.07
CA GLU A 216 57.45 -30.60 20.85
C GLU A 216 56.80 -31.39 19.72
N GLN A 217 55.92 -30.73 18.98
CA GLN A 217 55.29 -31.21 17.76
C GLN A 217 55.75 -30.31 16.61
N ARG A 218 56.43 -30.90 15.62
CA ARG A 218 57.02 -30.16 14.49
C ARG A 218 56.38 -30.58 13.17
N SER A 219 56.37 -29.64 12.23
CA SER A 219 55.90 -29.85 10.85
C SER A 219 54.49 -30.47 10.78
N PRO A 220 53.44 -29.74 11.21
CA PRO A 220 52.07 -30.21 11.03
C PRO A 220 51.77 -30.39 9.54
N GLU A 221 51.26 -31.56 9.19
CA GLU A 221 50.84 -31.94 7.85
C GLU A 221 49.38 -32.41 7.86
N ILE A 222 48.67 -32.13 6.78
CA ILE A 222 47.32 -32.62 6.55
C ILE A 222 47.42 -33.90 5.74
N PHE A 223 46.72 -34.95 6.18
CA PHE A 223 46.65 -36.21 5.42
C PHE A 223 46.10 -35.95 4.02
N ASN A 224 46.80 -36.47 3.02
CA ASN A 224 46.36 -36.47 1.63
C ASN A 224 45.91 -37.88 1.24
N PHE A 225 44.65 -38.19 1.52
CA PHE A 225 44.10 -39.53 1.31
C PHE A 225 44.06 -39.90 -0.18
N ALA A 226 44.68 -41.02 -0.54
CA ALA A 226 44.68 -41.54 -1.90
C ALA A 226 43.29 -42.02 -2.33
N ARG A 227 43.03 -41.93 -3.63
CA ARG A 227 41.74 -42.26 -4.25
C ARG A 227 41.49 -43.76 -4.27
N GLY A 228 40.26 -44.16 -3.96
CA GLY A 228 39.79 -45.56 -4.08
C GLY A 228 39.38 -46.16 -2.74
N ASP A 229 38.70 -47.32 -2.79
CA ASP A 229 38.13 -47.95 -1.59
C ASP A 229 39.15 -48.74 -0.75
N ARG A 230 40.17 -49.27 -1.41
CA ARG A 230 41.34 -49.90 -0.80
C ARG A 230 42.51 -49.46 -1.68
N PRO A 231 43.09 -48.28 -1.41
CA PRO A 231 44.03 -47.64 -2.33
C PRO A 231 45.31 -48.46 -2.48
N TYR A 232 45.71 -49.18 -1.44
CA TYR A 232 46.93 -49.96 -1.40
C TYR A 232 46.66 -51.46 -1.52
N THR A 233 47.60 -52.19 -2.13
CA THR A 233 47.53 -53.65 -2.19
C THR A 233 47.68 -54.21 -0.77
N MET A 234 46.73 -55.05 -0.35
CA MET A 234 46.75 -55.69 0.97
C MET A 234 46.83 -57.21 0.85
N TYR A 235 47.71 -57.83 1.62
CA TYR A 235 47.81 -59.29 1.77
C TYR A 235 47.63 -59.66 3.23
N SER A 236 46.85 -60.71 3.52
CA SER A 236 46.69 -61.22 4.87
C SER A 236 47.99 -61.83 5.39
N ALA A 237 48.31 -61.63 6.67
CA ALA A 237 49.51 -62.19 7.29
C ALA A 237 49.57 -63.72 7.18
N GLU A 238 48.41 -64.40 7.22
CA GLU A 238 48.31 -65.84 6.93
C GLU A 238 48.84 -66.21 5.54
N ASP A 239 48.47 -65.45 4.50
CA ASP A 239 48.89 -65.73 3.12
C ASP A 239 50.40 -65.56 2.96
N VAL A 240 51.00 -64.61 3.68
CA VAL A 240 52.45 -64.42 3.72
C VAL A 240 53.15 -65.60 4.40
N LEU A 241 52.61 -66.08 5.54
CA LEU A 241 53.16 -67.23 6.27
C LEU A 241 53.07 -68.53 5.48
N THR A 242 51.92 -68.75 4.82
CA THR A 242 51.66 -69.95 4.01
C THR A 242 52.28 -69.88 2.61
N GLY A 243 52.73 -68.70 2.17
CA GLY A 243 53.31 -68.48 0.85
C GLY A 243 52.30 -68.42 -0.30
N ARG A 244 51.03 -68.12 0.00
CA ARG A 244 49.93 -67.94 -0.98
C ARG A 244 49.91 -66.53 -1.60
N ILE A 245 51.09 -65.94 -1.83
CA ILE A 245 51.26 -64.62 -2.45
C ILE A 245 52.15 -64.73 -3.70
N PRO A 246 52.00 -63.85 -4.70
CA PRO A 246 52.92 -63.77 -5.83
C PRO A 246 54.39 -63.54 -5.40
N ALA A 247 55.34 -64.12 -6.16
CA ALA A 247 56.78 -64.11 -5.80
C ALA A 247 57.44 -62.72 -5.80
N ASP A 248 56.86 -61.73 -6.50
CA ASP A 248 57.35 -60.35 -6.58
C ASP A 248 56.44 -59.36 -5.82
N SER A 249 55.64 -59.85 -4.87
CA SER A 249 54.68 -59.02 -4.11
C SER A 249 55.33 -57.89 -3.30
N PHE A 250 56.54 -58.12 -2.78
CA PHE A 250 57.25 -57.18 -1.90
C PHE A 250 58.53 -56.62 -2.51
N ARG A 251 59.04 -57.19 -3.61
CA ARG A 251 60.32 -56.83 -4.21
C ARG A 251 60.34 -55.36 -4.60
N GLY A 252 61.29 -54.60 -4.04
CA GLY A 252 61.44 -53.17 -4.32
C GLY A 252 60.30 -52.28 -3.83
N LYS A 253 59.40 -52.80 -2.97
CA LYS A 253 58.26 -52.06 -2.41
C LYS A 253 58.48 -51.70 -0.94
N HIS A 254 57.70 -50.75 -0.43
CA HIS A 254 57.61 -50.45 0.99
C HIS A 254 56.50 -51.32 1.59
N VAL A 255 56.84 -52.14 2.59
CA VAL A 255 55.91 -53.10 3.18
C VAL A 255 55.56 -52.64 4.59
N LEU A 256 54.27 -52.51 4.88
CA LEU A 256 53.75 -52.16 6.20
C LEU A 256 53.01 -53.36 6.80
N LEU A 257 53.52 -53.92 7.89
CA LEU A 257 52.90 -55.00 8.64
C LEU A 257 52.17 -54.39 9.85
N GLY A 258 50.86 -54.57 9.96
CA GLY A 258 50.08 -53.99 11.07
C GLY A 258 48.69 -54.56 11.24
N ALA A 259 48.02 -54.20 12.34
CA ALA A 259 46.69 -54.66 12.68
C ALA A 259 45.59 -54.02 11.81
N THR A 260 44.71 -54.86 11.27
CA THR A 260 43.51 -54.47 10.49
C THR A 260 42.30 -55.36 10.81
N ALA A 261 42.39 -56.20 11.84
CA ALA A 261 41.31 -57.06 12.31
C ALA A 261 40.33 -56.28 13.19
N SER A 262 39.06 -56.68 13.23
CA SER A 262 38.05 -55.95 14.00
C SER A 262 38.31 -56.08 15.50
N GLY A 263 38.50 -54.96 16.20
CA GLY A 263 38.82 -54.95 17.64
C GLY A 263 40.29 -55.21 17.98
N LEU A 264 41.18 -55.23 16.98
CA LEU A 264 42.62 -55.25 17.15
C LEU A 264 43.26 -54.04 16.46
N GLY A 265 44.11 -53.32 17.19
CA GLY A 265 44.74 -52.09 16.72
C GLY A 265 43.83 -50.86 16.78
N ASP A 266 44.35 -49.73 16.34
CA ASP A 266 43.65 -48.45 16.42
C ASP A 266 42.86 -48.18 15.13
N TYR A 267 41.56 -47.93 15.29
CA TYR A 267 40.65 -47.52 14.22
C TYR A 267 40.21 -46.09 14.41
N PHE A 268 40.30 -45.31 13.35
CA PHE A 268 40.05 -43.88 13.41
C PHE A 268 39.03 -43.42 12.38
N ALA A 269 38.26 -42.38 12.70
CA ALA A 269 37.41 -41.74 11.71
C ALA A 269 38.25 -40.89 10.75
N SER A 270 37.99 -41.01 9.45
CA SER A 270 38.70 -40.28 8.39
C SER A 270 37.70 -39.56 7.48
N PRO A 271 38.05 -38.37 6.95
CA PRO A 271 37.20 -37.64 6.03
C PRO A 271 37.16 -38.26 4.62
N ALA A 272 38.02 -39.25 4.34
CA ALA A 272 38.19 -39.81 2.99
C ALA A 272 36.90 -40.40 2.41
N ARG A 273 35.95 -40.88 3.23
CA ARG A 273 34.68 -41.47 2.76
C ARG A 273 33.50 -41.32 3.72
N PRO A 274 32.27 -41.08 3.21
CA PRO A 274 31.05 -41.14 4.00
C PRO A 274 30.64 -42.55 4.47
N ALA A 275 31.05 -43.61 3.75
CA ALA A 275 30.56 -44.99 3.95
C ALA A 275 31.47 -45.87 4.84
N SER A 276 32.79 -45.66 4.81
CA SER A 276 33.75 -46.37 5.67
C SER A 276 34.21 -45.44 6.79
N ARG A 277 33.46 -45.43 7.90
CA ARG A 277 33.71 -44.55 9.04
C ARG A 277 35.02 -44.80 9.79
N HIS A 278 35.74 -45.88 9.48
CA HIS A 278 36.93 -46.27 10.22
C HIS A 278 38.04 -46.71 9.27
N ILE A 279 39.25 -46.16 9.48
CA ILE A 279 40.49 -46.53 8.81
C ILE A 279 41.46 -47.09 9.85
N ALA A 280 42.21 -48.14 9.52
CA ALA A 280 43.18 -48.73 10.43
C ALA A 280 44.44 -47.84 10.53
N GLY A 281 45.10 -47.84 11.68
CA GLY A 281 46.34 -47.07 11.91
C GLY A 281 47.42 -47.33 10.85
N VAL A 282 47.64 -48.61 10.49
CA VAL A 282 48.61 -48.99 9.45
C VAL A 282 48.28 -48.41 8.06
N GLU A 283 47.00 -48.22 7.75
CA GLU A 283 46.55 -47.61 6.49
C GLU A 283 46.73 -46.07 6.52
N LEU A 284 46.56 -45.42 7.68
CA LEU A 284 46.94 -44.01 7.86
C LEU A 284 48.43 -43.79 7.61
N ILE A 285 49.27 -44.68 8.15
CA ILE A 285 50.72 -44.66 7.90
C ILE A 285 51.01 -44.81 6.41
N ALA A 286 50.28 -45.67 5.69
CA ALA A 286 50.42 -45.84 4.24
C ALA A 286 50.09 -44.55 3.47
N HIS A 287 49.02 -43.85 3.85
CA HIS A 287 48.69 -42.53 3.27
C HIS A 287 49.75 -41.46 3.53
N ALA A 288 50.28 -41.41 4.76
CA ALA A 288 51.40 -40.53 5.08
C ALA A 288 52.64 -40.90 4.25
N LEU A 289 52.98 -42.18 4.14
CA LEU A 289 54.12 -42.66 3.35
C LEU A 289 53.97 -42.35 1.85
N ASP A 290 52.77 -42.49 1.31
CA ASP A 290 52.48 -42.10 -0.08
C ASP A 290 52.76 -40.62 -0.31
N SER A 291 52.28 -39.76 0.59
CA SER A 291 52.50 -38.31 0.51
C SER A 291 53.99 -37.96 0.54
N GLN A 292 54.75 -38.65 1.39
CA GLN A 292 56.20 -38.49 1.53
C GLN A 292 56.99 -39.02 0.31
N LEU A 293 56.59 -40.16 -0.27
CA LEU A 293 57.21 -40.73 -1.49
C LEU A 293 56.86 -39.97 -2.77
N SER A 294 55.66 -39.39 -2.83
CA SER A 294 55.18 -38.61 -3.95
C SER A 294 55.61 -37.15 -3.90
N GLY A 295 56.12 -36.67 -2.75
CA GLY A 295 56.43 -35.26 -2.51
C GLY A 295 55.19 -34.35 -2.50
N GLN A 296 54.00 -34.93 -2.32
CA GLN A 296 52.71 -34.23 -2.36
C GLN A 296 52.22 -33.93 -0.95
N HIS A 297 52.89 -33.00 -0.28
CA HIS A 297 52.55 -32.58 1.06
C HIS A 297 51.43 -31.54 1.04
N VAL A 298 50.54 -31.62 2.02
CA VAL A 298 49.50 -30.61 2.22
C VAL A 298 49.70 -29.92 3.55
N HIS A 299 49.84 -28.60 3.51
CA HIS A 299 50.03 -27.74 4.68
C HIS A 299 48.90 -26.73 4.79
N ALA A 300 48.60 -26.32 6.03
CA ALA A 300 47.73 -25.19 6.26
C ALA A 300 48.39 -23.90 5.73
N ALA A 301 47.60 -23.04 5.09
CA ALA A 301 48.08 -21.73 4.67
C ALA A 301 48.49 -20.88 5.88
N SER A 302 49.47 -19.99 5.69
CA SER A 302 49.89 -19.08 6.75
C SER A 302 48.75 -18.16 7.20
N LEU A 303 48.70 -17.82 8.49
CA LEU A 303 47.67 -16.94 9.05
C LEU A 303 47.51 -15.62 8.27
N PRO A 304 48.59 -14.91 7.88
CA PRO A 304 48.48 -13.69 7.08
C PRO A 304 47.95 -13.95 5.67
N GLY A 305 48.37 -15.07 5.04
CA GLY A 305 47.89 -15.45 3.71
C GLY A 305 46.39 -15.77 3.71
N ASN A 306 45.93 -16.55 4.69
CA ASN A 306 44.52 -16.88 4.84
C ASN A 306 43.66 -15.63 5.11
N MET A 307 44.14 -14.74 5.98
CA MET A 307 43.46 -13.46 6.25
C MET A 307 43.40 -12.56 5.01
N ALA A 308 44.48 -12.46 4.24
CA ALA A 308 44.51 -11.66 3.02
C ALA A 308 43.49 -12.14 1.98
N VAL A 309 43.41 -13.46 1.75
CA VAL A 309 42.43 -14.05 0.82
C VAL A 309 41.00 -13.81 1.31
N ASN A 310 40.73 -14.02 2.60
CA ASN A 310 39.41 -13.81 3.19
C ASN A 310 38.94 -12.36 3.07
N LEU A 311 39.81 -11.40 3.41
CA LEU A 311 39.50 -9.97 3.30
C LEU A 311 39.34 -9.52 1.84
N ALA A 312 40.18 -10.01 0.93
CA ALA A 312 40.08 -9.71 -0.49
C ALA A 312 38.72 -10.12 -1.07
N ALA A 313 38.20 -11.30 -0.70
CA ALA A 313 36.87 -11.76 -1.11
C ALA A 313 35.76 -10.80 -0.65
N ILE A 314 35.83 -10.31 0.58
CA ILE A 314 34.84 -9.36 1.12
C ILE A 314 34.94 -7.99 0.45
N VAL A 315 36.15 -7.49 0.23
CA VAL A 315 36.36 -6.22 -0.49
C VAL A 315 35.80 -6.30 -1.90
N LEU A 316 36.07 -7.39 -2.62
CA LEU A 316 35.51 -7.63 -3.96
C LEU A 316 33.99 -7.66 -3.94
N ALA A 317 33.37 -8.31 -2.95
CA ALA A 317 31.92 -8.36 -2.80
C ALA A 317 31.30 -7.00 -2.43
N LEU A 318 31.94 -6.21 -1.56
CA LEU A 318 31.51 -4.86 -1.22
C LEU A 318 31.60 -3.93 -2.44
N MET A 319 32.69 -4.01 -3.21
CA MET A 319 32.85 -3.27 -4.46
C MET A 319 31.78 -3.67 -5.48
N ALA A 320 31.52 -4.97 -5.65
CA ALA A 320 30.50 -5.46 -6.56
C ALA A 320 29.11 -4.92 -6.21
N ILE A 321 28.72 -4.93 -4.93
CA ILE A 321 27.44 -4.36 -4.50
C ILE A 321 27.39 -2.83 -4.68
N ALA A 322 28.50 -2.13 -4.45
CA ALA A 322 28.55 -0.68 -4.58
C ALA A 322 28.46 -0.21 -6.04
N LEU A 323 29.02 -0.99 -6.98
CA LEU A 323 29.11 -0.65 -8.39
C LEU A 323 27.96 -1.22 -9.23
N LEU A 324 27.36 -2.34 -8.80
CA LEU A 324 26.36 -3.06 -9.58
C LEU A 324 24.95 -2.89 -8.99
N GLY A 325 23.94 -3.07 -9.83
CA GLY A 325 22.54 -3.14 -9.39
C GLY A 325 22.25 -4.30 -8.42
N PRO A 326 21.06 -4.39 -7.81
CA PRO A 326 20.78 -5.35 -6.73
C PRO A 326 20.86 -6.82 -7.18
N MET A 327 20.38 -7.14 -8.38
CA MET A 327 20.44 -8.50 -8.92
C MET A 327 21.87 -8.86 -9.33
N ALA A 328 22.56 -7.94 -10.02
CA ALA A 328 23.95 -8.14 -10.44
C ALA A 328 24.91 -8.23 -9.25
N GLY A 329 24.68 -7.47 -8.18
CA GLY A 329 25.45 -7.56 -6.93
C GLY A 329 25.29 -8.91 -6.23
N LEU A 330 24.07 -9.47 -6.20
CA LEU A 330 23.83 -10.82 -5.65
C LEU A 330 24.56 -11.90 -6.46
N LEU A 331 24.44 -11.84 -7.78
CA LEU A 331 25.13 -12.79 -8.68
C LEU A 331 26.65 -12.68 -8.55
N ALA A 332 27.18 -11.46 -8.47
CA ALA A 332 28.61 -11.22 -8.30
C ALA A 332 29.14 -11.84 -7.00
N GLN A 333 28.37 -11.85 -5.92
CA GLN A 333 28.77 -12.52 -4.68
C GLN A 333 28.79 -14.04 -4.80
N GLY A 334 27.79 -14.61 -5.47
CA GLY A 334 27.80 -16.03 -5.80
C GLY A 334 29.06 -16.41 -6.59
N LEU A 335 29.45 -15.56 -7.55
CA LEU A 335 30.68 -15.74 -8.33
C LEU A 335 31.96 -15.60 -7.48
N VAL A 336 32.02 -14.62 -6.57
CA VAL A 336 33.15 -14.48 -5.64
C VAL A 336 33.26 -15.69 -4.70
N ALA A 337 32.14 -16.19 -4.18
CA ALA A 337 32.12 -17.38 -3.34
C ALA A 337 32.58 -18.63 -4.11
N ALA A 338 32.07 -18.84 -5.33
CA ALA A 338 32.47 -19.93 -6.20
C ALA A 338 33.95 -19.84 -6.59
N GLY A 339 34.43 -18.63 -6.91
CA GLY A 339 35.83 -18.36 -7.21
C GLY A 339 36.75 -18.63 -6.02
N LEU A 340 36.32 -18.29 -4.80
CA LEU A 340 37.04 -18.60 -3.57
C LEU A 340 37.16 -20.11 -3.33
N LEU A 341 36.08 -20.87 -3.53
CA LEU A 341 36.11 -22.33 -3.42
C LEU A 341 37.00 -22.98 -4.49
N ALA A 342 36.93 -22.49 -5.73
CA ALA A 342 37.80 -22.93 -6.83
C ALA A 342 39.28 -22.62 -6.53
N LEU A 343 39.58 -21.46 -5.94
CA LEU A 343 40.92 -21.10 -5.49
C LEU A 343 41.42 -22.04 -4.40
N CYS A 344 40.57 -22.42 -3.44
CA CYS A 344 40.92 -23.40 -2.40
C CYS A 344 41.29 -24.76 -3.01
N LEU A 345 40.49 -25.24 -3.97
CA LEU A 345 40.76 -26.50 -4.68
C LEU A 345 42.06 -26.41 -5.50
N ALA A 346 42.28 -25.31 -6.22
CA ALA A 346 43.47 -25.12 -7.04
C ALA A 346 44.75 -25.02 -6.19
N LEU A 347 44.75 -24.24 -5.12
CA LEU A 347 45.91 -24.12 -4.23
C LEU A 347 46.23 -25.43 -3.52
N ARG A 348 45.22 -26.21 -3.12
CA ARG A 348 45.45 -27.54 -2.57
C ARG A 348 46.07 -28.48 -3.61
N SER A 349 45.51 -28.50 -4.82
CA SER A 349 45.91 -29.46 -5.86
C SER A 349 47.29 -29.17 -6.47
N PHE A 350 47.65 -27.89 -6.62
CA PHE A 350 48.90 -27.49 -7.32
C PHE A 350 50.00 -27.00 -6.38
N ALA A 351 49.66 -26.43 -5.22
CA ALA A 351 50.63 -25.86 -4.29
C ALA A 351 50.66 -26.58 -2.92
N GLY A 352 49.79 -27.57 -2.69
CA GLY A 352 49.69 -28.25 -1.40
C GLY A 352 49.22 -27.33 -0.27
N LEU A 353 48.55 -26.22 -0.57
CA LEU A 353 48.13 -25.22 0.42
C LEU A 353 46.63 -25.32 0.71
N GLN A 354 46.28 -25.61 1.95
CA GLN A 354 44.90 -25.62 2.43
C GLN A 354 44.52 -24.26 3.04
N LEU A 355 43.58 -23.56 2.39
CA LEU A 355 42.96 -22.35 2.93
C LEU A 355 41.80 -22.68 3.88
N ALA A 356 41.49 -21.73 4.76
CA ALA A 356 40.35 -21.74 5.67
C ALA A 356 39.40 -20.57 5.33
N PRO A 357 38.54 -20.73 4.30
CA PRO A 357 37.72 -19.64 3.74
C PRO A 357 36.42 -19.35 4.51
N GLY A 358 36.17 -20.04 5.63
CA GLY A 358 34.89 -19.99 6.35
C GLY A 358 34.50 -18.58 6.77
N ALA A 359 35.45 -17.77 7.22
CA ALA A 359 35.19 -16.38 7.61
C ALA A 359 34.66 -15.55 6.43
N ALA A 360 35.27 -15.69 5.25
CA ALA A 360 34.82 -15.00 4.05
C ALA A 360 33.47 -15.54 3.55
N LEU A 361 33.25 -16.85 3.58
CA LEU A 361 31.96 -17.44 3.16
C LEU A 361 30.80 -16.94 4.02
N VAL A 362 30.98 -16.86 5.35
CA VAL A 362 29.97 -16.25 6.24
C VAL A 362 29.81 -14.76 5.95
N GLY A 363 30.93 -14.05 5.78
CA GLY A 363 30.89 -12.63 5.44
C GLY A 363 30.12 -12.36 4.14
N LEU A 364 30.33 -13.18 3.10
CA LEU A 364 29.62 -13.15 1.82
C LEU A 364 28.12 -13.48 1.94
N LEU A 365 27.74 -14.31 2.92
CA LEU A 365 26.33 -14.63 3.19
C LEU A 365 25.60 -13.47 3.89
N VAL A 366 26.27 -12.75 4.80
CA VAL A 366 25.67 -11.72 5.66
C VAL A 366 25.60 -10.34 4.98
N ILE A 367 26.56 -10.03 4.12
CA ILE A 367 26.72 -8.73 3.45
C ILE A 367 25.48 -8.31 2.62
N TYR A 368 24.86 -9.22 1.86
CA TYR A 368 23.73 -8.88 0.99
C TYR A 368 22.44 -8.61 1.75
N PRO A 369 22.04 -9.45 2.74
CA PRO A 369 20.93 -9.12 3.64
C PRO A 369 21.08 -7.74 4.29
N ILE A 370 22.26 -7.41 4.81
CA ILE A 370 22.52 -6.10 5.44
C ILE A 370 22.35 -4.97 4.42
N TRP A 371 22.96 -5.10 3.24
CA TRP A 371 22.84 -4.07 2.20
C TRP A 371 21.41 -3.92 1.69
N SER A 372 20.73 -5.03 1.41
CA SER A 372 19.36 -5.07 0.92
C SER A 372 18.41 -4.42 1.92
N TRP A 373 18.48 -4.81 3.21
CA TRP A 373 17.69 -4.21 4.27
C TRP A 373 17.87 -2.69 4.36
N ARG A 374 19.12 -2.22 4.31
CA ARG A 374 19.43 -0.79 4.37
C ARG A 374 18.90 -0.03 3.14
N ARG A 375 19.13 -0.57 1.94
CA ARG A 375 18.63 0.03 0.69
C ARG A 375 17.10 0.14 0.70
N LEU A 376 16.45 -0.90 1.17
CA LEU A 376 15.00 -1.00 1.27
C LEU A 376 14.43 -0.02 2.32
N SER A 377 15.12 0.13 3.45
CA SER A 377 14.80 1.12 4.49
C SER A 377 14.94 2.55 3.98
N ALA A 378 16.01 2.84 3.22
CA ALA A 378 16.22 4.14 2.61
C ALA A 378 15.15 4.50 1.56
N ALA A 379 14.68 3.51 0.79
CA ALA A 379 13.59 3.68 -0.17
C ALA A 379 12.23 3.93 0.53
N ALA A 380 11.95 3.20 1.61
CA ALA A 380 10.73 3.38 2.41
C ALA A 380 10.66 4.78 3.05
N GLN A 381 11.76 5.24 3.65
CA GLN A 381 11.85 6.60 4.22
C GLN A 381 11.65 7.67 3.15
N PHE A 382 12.19 7.47 1.95
CA PHE A 382 12.00 8.39 0.83
C PHE A 382 10.52 8.47 0.42
N LEU A 383 9.85 7.33 0.27
CA LEU A 383 8.42 7.28 -0.05
C LEU A 383 7.55 7.92 1.04
N GLN A 384 7.83 7.66 2.33
CA GLN A 384 7.12 8.29 3.44
C GLN A 384 7.28 9.81 3.43
N GLN A 385 8.50 10.31 3.17
CA GLN A 385 8.75 11.74 3.11
C GLN A 385 8.02 12.38 1.93
N GLU A 386 8.05 11.75 0.76
CA GLU A 386 7.36 12.28 -0.43
C GLU A 386 5.84 12.33 -0.22
N MET A 387 5.30 11.31 0.44
CA MET A 387 3.88 11.26 0.80
C MET A 387 3.52 12.29 1.87
N HIS A 388 4.42 12.56 2.83
CA HIS A 388 4.24 13.63 3.80
C HIS A 388 4.26 15.00 3.12
N ASN A 389 5.18 15.23 2.18
CA ASN A 389 5.25 16.46 1.40
C ASN A 389 4.00 16.66 0.54
N LEU A 390 3.49 15.60 -0.10
CA LEU A 390 2.23 15.61 -0.86
C LEU A 390 1.03 15.95 0.03
N ARG A 391 0.91 15.31 1.21
CA ARG A 391 -0.15 15.64 2.19
C ARG A 391 -0.04 17.09 2.68
N ALA A 392 1.16 17.54 3.01
CA ALA A 392 1.40 18.92 3.44
C ALA A 392 1.09 19.96 2.34
N ALA A 393 1.24 19.58 1.07
CA ALA A 393 0.85 20.42 -0.06
C ALA A 393 -0.67 20.44 -0.33
N LEU A 394 -1.43 19.47 0.19
CA LEU A 394 -2.85 19.26 -0.10
C LEU A 394 -3.80 19.63 1.06
N ASP A 395 -3.36 19.62 2.32
CA ASP A 395 -4.21 19.92 3.49
C ASP A 395 -3.95 21.31 4.11
N THR A 396 -4.97 22.19 4.10
CA THR A 396 -5.12 23.37 4.97
C THR A 396 -5.85 23.07 6.29
N THR A 397 -6.11 21.80 6.63
CA THR A 397 -6.78 21.45 7.90
C THR A 397 -6.06 20.32 8.61
N SER A 398 -5.57 20.66 9.81
CA SER A 398 -4.83 19.78 10.71
C SER A 398 -5.72 18.68 11.28
N ALA A 399 -5.41 17.41 11.00
CA ALA A 399 -5.90 16.28 11.80
C ALA A 399 -4.73 15.67 12.60
N PRO A 400 -4.91 15.37 13.90
CA PRO A 400 -3.83 14.99 14.79
C PRO A 400 -3.37 13.56 14.54
N GLN A 401 -2.05 13.37 14.48
CA GLN A 401 -1.39 12.06 14.46
C GLN A 401 -1.65 11.34 15.78
N ARG A 402 -2.41 10.24 15.76
CA ARG A 402 -2.42 9.26 16.86
C ARG A 402 -1.15 8.42 16.80
N ASN A 403 -0.18 8.76 17.64
CA ASN A 403 0.96 7.91 17.97
C ASN A 403 0.47 6.69 18.79
N GLY A 404 0.23 5.58 18.10
CA GLY A 404 0.12 4.25 18.72
C GLY A 404 1.43 3.50 18.58
N MET A 405 2.26 3.54 19.63
CA MET A 405 3.49 2.76 19.73
C MET A 405 3.13 1.33 20.16
N LEU A 406 2.84 0.47 19.17
CA LEU A 406 2.78 -0.97 19.36
C LEU A 406 3.72 -1.65 18.36
N MET A 407 4.36 -2.71 18.83
CA MET A 407 5.51 -3.38 18.25
C MET A 407 5.10 -4.25 17.05
N ASP A 408 4.49 -3.63 16.04
CA ASP A 408 3.97 -4.30 14.84
C ASP A 408 5.10 -4.66 13.86
N ASP A 409 4.93 -5.82 13.25
CA ASP A 409 5.89 -6.55 12.43
C ASP A 409 6.33 -5.76 11.19
N PHE A 410 7.57 -5.98 10.72
CA PHE A 410 8.16 -5.18 9.63
C PHE A 410 7.36 -5.30 8.31
N LEU A 411 6.75 -6.47 8.08
CA LEU A 411 5.90 -6.71 6.93
C LEU A 411 4.53 -6.03 7.07
N GLU A 412 3.99 -5.97 8.28
CA GLU A 412 2.68 -5.39 8.56
C GLU A 412 2.69 -3.86 8.41
N ARG A 413 3.79 -3.20 8.80
CA ARG A 413 4.00 -1.77 8.51
C ARG A 413 4.03 -1.48 7.00
N ARG A 414 4.54 -2.42 6.20
CA ARG A 414 4.63 -2.26 4.74
C ARG A 414 3.29 -2.46 4.06
N ILE A 415 2.54 -3.48 4.47
CA ILE A 415 1.18 -3.72 4.01
C ILE A 415 0.30 -2.53 4.38
N LYS A 416 0.32 -2.09 5.65
CA LYS A 416 -0.42 -0.92 6.12
C LYS A 416 -0.05 0.35 5.34
N ALA A 417 1.21 0.58 5.00
CA ALA A 417 1.61 1.77 4.23
C ALA A 417 1.03 1.76 2.80
N VAL A 418 1.05 0.62 2.12
CA VAL A 418 0.49 0.48 0.76
C VAL A 418 -1.03 0.51 0.77
N GLU A 419 -1.67 -0.14 1.74
CA GLU A 419 -3.12 -0.08 1.95
C GLU A 419 -3.58 1.36 2.23
N THR A 420 -2.91 2.05 3.16
CA THR A 420 -3.23 3.45 3.48
C THR A 420 -3.09 4.35 2.25
N ALA A 421 -2.05 4.15 1.43
CA ALA A 421 -1.86 4.91 0.20
C ALA A 421 -2.97 4.62 -0.83
N THR A 422 -3.35 3.36 -0.98
CA THR A 422 -4.40 2.93 -1.90
C THR A 422 -5.78 3.44 -1.47
N ASP A 423 -6.07 3.38 -0.16
CA ASP A 423 -7.32 3.86 0.40
C ASP A 423 -7.44 5.38 0.34
N THR A 424 -6.33 6.11 0.59
CA THR A 424 -6.32 7.57 0.44
C THR A 424 -6.59 7.98 -1.01
N LEU A 425 -5.98 7.30 -1.98
CA LEU A 425 -6.23 7.56 -3.41
C LEU A 425 -7.68 7.26 -3.81
N ARG A 426 -8.25 6.15 -3.33
CA ARG A 426 -9.67 5.82 -3.56
C ARG A 426 -10.59 6.84 -2.91
N GLN A 427 -10.31 7.28 -1.68
CA GLN A 427 -11.09 8.29 -0.98
C GLN A 427 -11.01 9.65 -1.68
N MET A 428 -9.84 10.08 -2.17
CA MET A 428 -9.71 11.31 -2.96
C MET A 428 -10.52 11.23 -4.26
N HIS A 429 -10.37 10.13 -5.02
CA HIS A 429 -11.14 9.96 -6.26
C HIS A 429 -12.65 9.87 -6.01
N GLY A 430 -13.08 9.21 -4.93
CA GLY A 430 -14.48 9.15 -4.50
C GLY A 430 -15.00 10.54 -4.13
N PHE A 431 -14.29 11.26 -3.25
CA PHE A 431 -14.67 12.59 -2.79
C PHE A 431 -14.80 13.59 -3.94
N VAL A 432 -13.83 13.66 -4.85
CA VAL A 432 -13.90 14.59 -5.99
C VAL A 432 -15.08 14.26 -6.91
N ARG A 433 -15.29 12.97 -7.20
CA ARG A 433 -16.41 12.52 -8.04
C ARG A 433 -17.76 12.79 -7.40
N ASP A 434 -17.90 12.50 -6.11
CA ASP A 434 -19.16 12.65 -5.39
C ASP A 434 -19.47 14.13 -5.14
N THR A 435 -18.46 14.97 -4.89
CA THR A 435 -18.60 16.43 -4.80
C THR A 435 -19.05 17.02 -6.15
N LEU A 436 -18.40 16.65 -7.26
CA LEU A 436 -18.81 17.12 -8.59
C LEU A 436 -20.27 16.71 -8.90
N ARG A 437 -20.71 15.51 -8.52
CA ARG A 437 -22.09 15.04 -8.72
C ARG A 437 -23.13 15.83 -7.94
N GLN A 438 -22.78 16.35 -6.76
CA GLN A 438 -23.71 17.04 -5.85
C GLN A 438 -23.84 18.55 -6.09
N ILE A 439 -23.04 19.14 -6.99
CA ILE A 439 -23.18 20.56 -7.35
C ILE A 439 -24.60 20.79 -7.92
N PRO A 440 -25.38 21.75 -7.38
CA PRO A 440 -26.79 21.93 -7.76
C PRO A 440 -26.98 22.58 -9.14
N SER A 441 -25.95 23.24 -9.66
CA SER A 441 -25.95 23.88 -10.97
C SER A 441 -25.46 22.93 -12.07
N PRO A 442 -26.12 22.84 -13.24
CA PRO A 442 -25.62 22.08 -14.39
C PRO A 442 -24.17 22.45 -14.72
N THR A 443 -23.26 21.47 -14.59
CA THR A 443 -21.82 21.66 -14.82
C THR A 443 -21.32 20.68 -15.86
N PHE A 444 -20.59 21.19 -16.85
CA PHE A 444 -20.01 20.43 -17.95
C PHE A 444 -18.50 20.69 -18.05
N VAL A 445 -17.71 19.61 -18.21
CA VAL A 445 -16.29 19.69 -18.55
C VAL A 445 -16.14 19.35 -20.03
N VAL A 446 -15.68 20.30 -20.82
CA VAL A 446 -15.61 20.19 -22.27
C VAL A 446 -14.16 20.09 -22.73
N ASP A 447 -13.89 19.17 -23.65
CA ASP A 447 -12.58 18.95 -24.24
C ASP A 447 -12.25 20.01 -25.34
N PRO A 448 -11.00 20.04 -25.88
CA PRO A 448 -10.58 20.89 -26.99
C PRO A 448 -11.40 20.73 -28.28
N LEU A 449 -12.22 19.68 -28.41
CA LEU A 449 -13.03 19.41 -29.57
C LEU A 449 -14.50 19.84 -29.37
N GLY A 450 -14.87 20.38 -28.21
CA GLY A 450 -16.23 20.81 -27.90
C GLY A 450 -17.13 19.67 -27.38
N MET A 451 -16.55 18.54 -26.99
CA MET A 451 -17.27 17.37 -26.48
C MET A 451 -17.26 17.34 -24.96
N VAL A 452 -18.40 16.98 -24.37
CA VAL A 452 -18.55 16.84 -22.92
C VAL A 452 -17.81 15.58 -22.46
N SER A 453 -16.79 15.76 -21.63
CA SER A 453 -15.97 14.71 -21.03
C SER A 453 -16.45 14.29 -19.64
N LEU A 454 -16.94 15.25 -18.83
CA LEU A 454 -17.56 15.02 -17.52
C LEU A 454 -18.78 15.94 -17.36
N HIS A 455 -19.78 15.47 -16.62
CA HIS A 455 -20.96 16.25 -16.25
C HIS A 455 -21.51 15.78 -14.89
N ASN A 456 -22.19 16.67 -14.16
CA ASN A 456 -22.80 16.36 -12.87
C ASN A 456 -24.26 15.89 -12.97
N ALA A 457 -24.89 15.59 -11.83
CA ALA A 457 -26.28 15.14 -11.80
C ALA A 457 -27.26 16.23 -12.28
N ALA A 458 -27.02 17.50 -11.91
CA ALA A 458 -27.82 18.63 -12.37
C ALA A 458 -27.75 18.80 -13.90
N ALA A 459 -26.59 18.59 -14.51
CA ALA A 459 -26.42 18.59 -15.97
C ALA A 459 -27.19 17.46 -16.66
N VAL A 460 -27.29 16.28 -16.03
CA VAL A 460 -28.12 15.19 -16.56
C VAL A 460 -29.59 15.58 -16.59
N SER A 461 -30.11 16.13 -15.48
CA SER A 461 -31.50 16.61 -15.41
C SER A 461 -31.78 17.71 -16.44
N TYR A 462 -30.83 18.64 -16.62
CA TYR A 462 -30.93 19.69 -17.63
C TYR A 462 -31.00 19.13 -19.06
N LEU A 463 -30.12 18.18 -19.41
CA LEU A 463 -30.13 17.53 -20.73
C LEU A 463 -31.40 16.72 -20.98
N GLN A 464 -31.95 16.06 -19.95
CA GLN A 464 -33.22 15.32 -20.04
C GLN A 464 -34.39 16.25 -20.33
N ASN A 465 -34.45 17.42 -19.69
CA ASN A 465 -35.48 18.43 -19.96
C ASN A 465 -35.41 18.94 -21.41
N LEU A 466 -34.22 18.98 -22.00
CA LEU A 466 -34.01 19.30 -23.41
C LEU A 466 -34.29 18.13 -24.38
N GLY A 467 -34.67 16.95 -23.88
CA GLY A 467 -34.91 15.75 -24.68
C GLY A 467 -33.63 15.11 -25.26
N MET A 468 -32.46 15.41 -24.68
CA MET A 468 -31.16 14.88 -25.14
C MET A 468 -30.75 13.61 -24.40
N PRO A 469 -29.98 12.71 -25.05
CA PRO A 469 -29.43 11.54 -24.37
C PRO A 469 -28.45 11.97 -23.27
N SER A 470 -28.60 11.37 -22.08
CA SER A 470 -27.76 11.64 -20.90
C SER A 470 -26.47 10.81 -20.85
N GLN A 471 -26.24 9.95 -21.85
CA GLN A 471 -25.07 9.08 -21.98
C GLN A 471 -24.59 9.06 -23.43
N GLY A 472 -23.28 9.15 -23.64
CA GLY A 472 -22.64 9.12 -24.96
C GLY A 472 -21.81 10.38 -25.26
N LEU A 473 -21.35 10.50 -26.50
CA LEU A 473 -20.62 11.67 -27.00
C LEU A 473 -21.60 12.84 -27.19
N ILE A 474 -21.67 13.73 -26.20
CA ILE A 474 -22.54 14.91 -26.21
C ILE A 474 -21.71 16.11 -26.66
N ALA A 475 -22.13 16.77 -27.74
CA ALA A 475 -21.57 18.05 -28.16
C ALA A 475 -22.22 19.18 -27.33
N ILE A 476 -21.40 20.01 -26.67
CA ILE A 476 -21.92 21.08 -25.81
C ILE A 476 -22.78 22.09 -26.58
N GLN A 477 -22.50 22.27 -27.88
CA GLN A 477 -23.26 23.15 -28.75
C GLN A 477 -24.75 22.78 -28.78
N SER A 478 -25.07 21.48 -28.72
CA SER A 478 -26.46 21.02 -28.71
C SER A 478 -27.15 21.41 -27.41
N ALA A 479 -26.49 21.23 -26.27
CA ALA A 479 -27.03 21.58 -24.96
C ALA A 479 -27.29 23.08 -24.80
N LEU A 480 -26.47 23.93 -25.44
CA LEU A 480 -26.61 25.39 -25.36
C LEU A 480 -27.35 26.01 -26.56
N ASN A 481 -27.96 25.19 -27.41
CA ASN A 481 -28.50 25.62 -28.70
C ASN A 481 -29.73 26.54 -28.56
N GLY A 482 -29.62 27.75 -29.07
CA GLY A 482 -30.71 28.73 -29.09
C GLY A 482 -30.75 29.65 -27.89
N MET A 483 -29.78 29.54 -26.96
CA MET A 483 -29.57 30.55 -25.93
C MET A 483 -29.03 31.85 -26.54
N ARG A 484 -29.49 32.99 -26.05
CA ARG A 484 -29.15 34.33 -26.54
C ARG A 484 -28.54 35.16 -25.43
N ILE A 485 -27.43 35.85 -25.69
CA ILE A 485 -26.85 36.76 -24.69
C ILE A 485 -27.81 37.95 -24.49
N LYS A 486 -28.18 38.23 -23.24
CA LYS A 486 -29.22 39.22 -22.88
C LYS A 486 -28.88 40.64 -23.36
N ASP A 487 -27.62 41.06 -23.26
CA ASP A 487 -27.20 42.42 -23.61
C ASP A 487 -27.05 42.66 -25.12
N SER A 488 -26.69 41.62 -25.89
CA SER A 488 -26.40 41.75 -27.33
C SER A 488 -27.46 41.12 -28.24
N GLY A 489 -28.33 40.26 -27.69
CA GLY A 489 -29.30 39.46 -28.44
C GLY A 489 -28.68 38.38 -29.34
N GLN A 490 -27.35 38.21 -29.31
CA GLN A 490 -26.64 37.26 -30.15
C GLN A 490 -26.88 35.83 -29.67
N VAL A 491 -27.26 34.94 -30.60
CA VAL A 491 -27.40 33.50 -30.33
C VAL A 491 -26.03 32.89 -30.11
N LEU A 492 -25.88 32.13 -29.01
CA LEU A 492 -24.69 31.35 -28.73
C LEU A 492 -24.53 30.22 -29.76
N SER A 493 -23.42 30.23 -30.49
CA SER A 493 -23.04 29.17 -31.43
C SER A 493 -21.56 28.83 -31.27
N PHE A 494 -21.28 27.58 -30.91
CA PHE A 494 -19.93 27.05 -30.69
C PHE A 494 -19.64 25.95 -31.70
N ALA A 495 -19.19 26.31 -32.89
CA ALA A 495 -18.76 25.34 -33.90
C ALA A 495 -17.31 24.88 -33.65
N ASN A 496 -16.45 25.75 -33.07
CA ASN A 496 -15.01 25.49 -32.89
C ASN A 496 -14.49 25.93 -31.49
N ALA A 497 -13.37 25.34 -31.06
CA ALA A 497 -12.67 25.63 -29.80
C ALA A 497 -12.18 27.08 -29.63
N GLU A 498 -12.07 27.84 -30.73
CA GLU A 498 -11.76 29.27 -30.70
C GLU A 498 -12.98 30.12 -30.27
N GLN A 499 -14.19 29.71 -30.63
CA GLN A 499 -15.42 30.40 -30.23
C GLN A 499 -15.73 30.16 -28.75
N LEU A 500 -15.42 28.97 -28.22
CA LEU A 500 -15.44 28.69 -26.77
C LEU A 500 -14.41 29.54 -25.99
N ARG A 501 -13.28 29.92 -26.59
CA ARG A 501 -12.31 30.86 -25.98
C ARG A 501 -12.76 32.32 -26.04
N ALA A 502 -13.61 32.67 -26.99
CA ALA A 502 -14.14 34.02 -27.15
C ALA A 502 -15.32 34.33 -26.22
N LEU A 503 -15.84 33.31 -25.51
CA LEU A 503 -16.85 33.51 -24.48
C LEU A 503 -16.32 34.39 -23.35
N PRO A 504 -17.12 35.36 -22.87
CA PRO A 504 -16.87 36.01 -21.60
C PRO A 504 -16.80 34.96 -20.48
N ALA A 505 -16.00 35.23 -19.44
CA ALA A 505 -15.92 34.35 -18.27
C ALA A 505 -17.29 34.19 -17.56
N GLU A 506 -18.15 35.20 -17.70
CA GLU A 506 -19.50 35.25 -17.17
C GLU A 506 -20.39 35.99 -18.16
N CYS A 507 -21.53 35.41 -18.53
CA CYS A 507 -22.53 36.10 -19.36
C CYS A 507 -23.96 35.66 -19.03
N GLU A 508 -24.88 36.62 -18.99
CA GLU A 508 -26.31 36.35 -18.85
C GLU A 508 -26.90 35.96 -20.21
N VAL A 509 -27.62 34.85 -20.23
CA VAL A 509 -28.22 34.26 -21.42
C VAL A 509 -29.69 33.95 -21.18
N LEU A 510 -30.51 34.17 -22.20
CA LEU A 510 -31.92 33.82 -22.22
C LEU A 510 -32.09 32.53 -23.03
N ASP A 511 -32.90 31.59 -22.54
CA ASP A 511 -33.28 30.41 -23.32
C ASP A 511 -34.42 30.73 -24.30
N ARG A 512 -34.97 29.69 -24.96
CA ARG A 512 -36.06 29.86 -25.94
C ARG A 512 -37.41 30.23 -25.30
N GLU A 513 -37.55 30.03 -24.00
CA GLU A 513 -38.74 30.30 -23.21
C GLU A 513 -38.58 31.58 -22.37
N ASP A 514 -37.55 32.40 -22.70
CA ASP A 514 -37.16 33.63 -21.99
C ASP A 514 -36.76 33.41 -20.51
N HIS A 515 -36.37 32.21 -20.12
CA HIS A 515 -35.74 31.98 -18.81
C HIS A 515 -34.33 32.56 -18.79
N ALA A 516 -33.98 33.21 -17.68
CA ALA A 516 -32.70 33.85 -17.51
C ALA A 516 -31.71 32.90 -16.85
N TRP A 517 -30.56 32.72 -17.49
CA TRP A 517 -29.46 31.87 -17.04
C TRP A 517 -28.17 32.69 -16.99
N LEU A 518 -27.28 32.33 -16.07
CA LEU A 518 -25.90 32.81 -16.04
C LEU A 518 -24.99 31.68 -16.51
N LEU A 519 -24.27 31.90 -17.60
CA LEU A 519 -23.25 31.00 -18.11
C LEU A 519 -21.89 31.44 -17.60
N LEU A 520 -21.27 30.61 -16.77
CA LEU A 520 -19.89 30.76 -16.31
C LEU A 520 -18.99 29.83 -17.13
N ALA A 521 -17.92 30.38 -17.70
CA ALA A 521 -16.98 29.64 -18.55
C ALA A 521 -15.53 29.88 -18.13
N GLU A 522 -14.87 28.86 -17.60
CA GLU A 522 -13.47 28.94 -17.15
C GLU A 522 -12.59 27.90 -17.86
N ALA A 523 -11.45 28.33 -18.41
CA ALA A 523 -10.50 27.43 -19.07
C ALA A 523 -9.46 26.91 -18.07
N PHE A 524 -9.19 25.60 -18.07
CA PHE A 524 -8.18 24.99 -17.20
C PHE A 524 -7.08 24.27 -17.98
N ARG A 525 -5.86 24.26 -17.40
CA ARG A 525 -4.69 23.52 -17.91
C ARG A 525 -4.22 22.51 -16.87
N ALA A 526 -4.70 21.27 -16.98
CA ALA A 526 -4.15 20.11 -16.28
C ALA A 526 -2.98 19.51 -17.12
N PRO A 527 -2.12 18.63 -16.57
CA PRO A 527 -1.17 17.84 -17.37
C PRO A 527 -1.93 16.85 -18.27
N ALA A 528 -2.47 17.37 -19.36
CA ALA A 528 -3.25 16.76 -20.44
C ALA A 528 -4.58 16.05 -20.06
N PRO A 529 -5.72 16.33 -20.74
CA PRO A 529 -5.97 17.39 -21.72
C PRO A 529 -6.43 18.71 -21.08
N ALA A 530 -6.16 19.83 -21.75
CA ALA A 530 -6.75 21.13 -21.42
C ALA A 530 -8.23 21.17 -21.83
N GLY A 531 -9.06 21.95 -21.16
CA GLY A 531 -10.50 22.02 -21.44
C GLY A 531 -11.19 23.24 -20.83
N TRP A 532 -12.51 23.26 -20.90
CA TRP A 532 -13.37 24.29 -20.29
C TRP A 532 -14.29 23.67 -19.25
N LEU A 533 -14.48 24.38 -18.15
CA LEU A 533 -15.55 24.16 -17.20
C LEU A 533 -16.67 25.14 -17.51
N LEU A 534 -17.86 24.64 -17.81
CA LEU A 534 -19.05 25.43 -18.09
C LEU A 534 -20.10 25.16 -17.02
N MET A 535 -20.65 26.20 -16.42
CA MET A 535 -21.70 26.11 -15.42
C MET A 535 -22.87 27.01 -15.78
N LEU A 536 -24.10 26.49 -15.64
CA LEU A 536 -25.34 27.25 -15.85
C LEU A 536 -26.01 27.50 -14.49
N VAL A 537 -26.32 28.76 -14.17
CA VAL A 537 -27.05 29.14 -12.95
C VAL A 537 -28.38 29.77 -13.35
N ASP A 538 -29.50 29.29 -12.81
CA ASP A 538 -30.83 29.84 -13.09
C ASP A 538 -31.05 31.16 -12.33
N LEU A 539 -31.33 32.24 -13.06
CA LEU A 539 -31.61 33.59 -12.56
C LEU A 539 -33.08 34.00 -12.73
N THR A 540 -33.95 33.11 -13.20
CA THR A 540 -35.33 33.43 -13.59
C THR A 540 -36.15 34.00 -12.44
N GLU A 541 -36.14 33.34 -11.28
CA GLU A 541 -36.91 33.78 -10.10
C GLU A 541 -36.38 35.09 -9.51
N LEU A 542 -35.06 35.31 -9.59
CA LEU A 542 -34.44 36.55 -9.13
C LEU A 542 -34.90 37.74 -9.97
N HIS A 543 -34.93 37.60 -11.30
CA HIS A 543 -35.43 38.65 -12.19
C HIS A 543 -36.94 38.91 -12.03
N LYS A 544 -37.76 37.87 -11.88
CA LYS A 544 -39.21 38.04 -11.61
C LYS A 544 -39.46 38.82 -10.32
N ALA A 545 -38.75 38.48 -9.25
CA ALA A 545 -38.85 39.19 -7.97
C ALA A 545 -38.42 40.66 -8.09
N GLN A 546 -37.36 40.94 -8.86
CA GLN A 546 -36.91 42.30 -9.11
C GLN A 546 -37.94 43.14 -9.87
N GLN A 547 -38.56 42.58 -10.91
CA GLN A 547 -39.62 43.26 -11.67
C GLN A 547 -40.84 43.60 -10.79
N GLN A 548 -41.28 42.65 -9.94
CA GLN A 548 -42.38 42.88 -9.00
C GLN A 548 -42.08 44.02 -8.01
N ARG A 549 -40.84 44.05 -7.47
CA ARG A 549 -40.40 45.12 -6.56
C ARG A 549 -40.45 46.49 -7.24
N ASP A 550 -39.94 46.58 -8.46
CA ASP A 550 -39.87 47.85 -9.19
C ASP A 550 -41.27 48.36 -9.56
N GLN A 551 -42.22 47.47 -9.86
CA GLN A 551 -43.63 47.82 -10.08
C GLN A 551 -44.30 48.36 -8.81
N ALA A 552 -44.06 47.75 -7.64
CA ALA A 552 -44.59 48.20 -6.36
C ALA A 552 -44.10 49.61 -5.98
N LEU A 553 -42.80 49.90 -6.20
CA LEU A 553 -42.21 51.21 -5.90
C LEU A 553 -42.81 52.35 -6.75
N ARG A 554 -43.14 52.07 -8.02
CA ARG A 554 -43.82 53.05 -8.88
C ARG A 554 -45.21 53.40 -8.36
N PHE A 555 -45.98 52.41 -7.89
CA PHE A 555 -47.31 52.64 -7.33
C PHE A 555 -47.30 53.51 -6.08
N ILE A 556 -46.46 53.16 -5.08
CA ILE A 556 -46.35 53.92 -3.81
C ILE A 556 -46.00 55.39 -4.09
N SER A 557 -45.19 55.65 -5.11
CA SER A 557 -44.70 56.99 -5.39
C SER A 557 -45.72 57.91 -6.08
N HIS A 558 -46.53 57.37 -7.00
CA HIS A 558 -47.38 58.18 -7.88
C HIS A 558 -48.82 58.30 -7.36
N ASP A 559 -49.47 57.18 -7.04
CA ASP A 559 -50.91 57.17 -6.77
C ASP A 559 -51.24 57.49 -5.30
N PHE A 560 -50.35 57.11 -4.38
CA PHE A 560 -50.49 57.44 -2.95
C PHE A 560 -50.26 58.93 -2.66
N ARG A 561 -49.40 59.59 -3.45
CA ARG A 561 -49.09 61.01 -3.28
C ARG A 561 -50.26 61.92 -3.68
N SER A 562 -51.04 61.52 -4.67
CA SER A 562 -52.14 62.33 -5.24
C SER A 562 -53.21 62.80 -4.22
N PRO A 563 -53.84 61.92 -3.40
CA PRO A 563 -54.81 62.37 -2.40
C PRO A 563 -54.16 63.23 -1.32
N GLN A 564 -52.93 62.95 -0.91
CA GLN A 564 -52.20 63.73 0.10
C GLN A 564 -51.90 65.14 -0.39
N SER A 565 -51.38 65.29 -1.61
CA SER A 565 -51.19 66.59 -2.25
C SER A 565 -52.50 67.36 -2.36
N SER A 566 -53.61 66.69 -2.68
CA SER A 566 -54.94 67.31 -2.76
C SER A 566 -55.43 67.82 -1.40
N ILE A 567 -55.19 67.09 -0.29
CA ILE A 567 -55.50 67.55 1.07
C ILE A 567 -54.68 68.79 1.43
N ILE A 568 -53.37 68.78 1.14
CA ILE A 568 -52.47 69.90 1.41
C ILE A 568 -52.94 71.14 0.64
N THR A 569 -53.20 71.02 -0.66
CA THR A 569 -53.69 72.14 -1.48
C THR A 569 -55.05 72.66 -1.00
N LEU A 570 -55.97 71.80 -0.56
CA LEU A 570 -57.26 72.24 0.02
C LEU A 570 -57.07 73.04 1.31
N LEU A 571 -56.16 72.61 2.19
CA LEU A 571 -55.81 73.32 3.42
C LEU A 571 -55.12 74.66 3.14
N GLU A 572 -54.21 74.70 2.17
CA GLU A 572 -53.54 75.93 1.72
C GLU A 572 -54.53 76.93 1.12
N MET A 573 -55.42 76.49 0.21
CA MET A 573 -56.45 77.35 -0.38
C MET A 573 -57.41 77.92 0.66
N TYR A 574 -57.82 77.13 1.65
CA TYR A 574 -58.69 77.62 2.73
C TYR A 574 -58.00 78.67 3.60
N LYS A 575 -56.70 78.51 3.85
CA LYS A 575 -55.89 79.47 4.61
C LYS A 575 -55.69 80.78 3.85
N GLU A 576 -55.49 80.70 2.53
CA GLU A 576 -55.18 81.86 1.68
C GLU A 576 -56.44 82.63 1.23
N PHE A 577 -57.59 81.95 1.09
CA PHE A 577 -58.87 82.55 0.69
C PHE A 577 -59.99 82.26 1.71
N PRO A 578 -59.93 82.84 2.92
CA PRO A 578 -60.93 82.58 3.96
C PRO A 578 -62.34 83.03 3.52
N GLY A 579 -63.32 82.13 3.61
CA GLY A 579 -64.73 82.38 3.29
C GLY A 579 -65.24 81.87 1.93
N GLN A 580 -64.36 81.37 1.05
CA GLN A 580 -64.79 80.74 -0.23
C GLN A 580 -65.39 79.34 -0.06
N MET A 581 -65.10 78.67 1.05
CA MET A 581 -65.59 77.36 1.40
C MET A 581 -65.94 77.36 2.88
N SER A 582 -67.05 76.71 3.26
CA SER A 582 -67.40 76.57 4.67
C SER A 582 -66.46 75.59 5.37
N GLU A 583 -66.24 75.77 6.68
CA GLU A 583 -65.45 74.83 7.48
C GLU A 583 -66.00 73.40 7.40
N ALA A 584 -67.32 73.25 7.35
CA ALA A 584 -67.98 71.95 7.19
C ALA A 584 -67.64 71.28 5.85
N GLU A 585 -67.62 72.03 4.74
CA GLU A 585 -67.23 71.51 3.42
C GLU A 585 -65.74 71.14 3.35
N LEU A 586 -64.87 71.93 3.99
CA LEU A 586 -63.44 71.61 4.10
C LEU A 586 -63.25 70.28 4.84
N HIS A 587 -63.84 70.15 6.04
CA HIS A 587 -63.76 68.94 6.85
C HIS A 587 -64.29 67.73 6.08
N GLN A 588 -65.42 67.86 5.37
CA GLN A 588 -65.96 66.77 4.57
C GLN A 588 -65.01 66.35 3.43
N LYS A 589 -64.42 67.31 2.71
CA LYS A 589 -63.49 67.03 1.60
C LYS A 589 -62.18 66.39 2.09
N ILE A 590 -61.62 66.89 3.19
CA ILE A 590 -60.41 66.33 3.81
C ILE A 590 -60.70 64.92 4.33
N ASN A 591 -61.80 64.74 5.08
CA ASN A 591 -62.16 63.44 5.62
C ASN A 591 -62.31 62.39 4.51
N ARG A 592 -62.98 62.76 3.41
CA ARG A 592 -63.10 61.90 2.23
C ARG A 592 -61.75 61.52 1.63
N LEU A 593 -60.85 62.48 1.41
CA LEU A 593 -59.53 62.21 0.83
C LEU A 593 -58.62 61.41 1.77
N ALA A 594 -58.71 61.65 3.09
CA ALA A 594 -57.96 60.93 4.10
C ALA A 594 -58.41 59.46 4.17
N HIS A 595 -59.72 59.21 4.22
CA HIS A 595 -60.26 57.86 4.16
C HIS A 595 -59.92 57.15 2.85
N GLN A 596 -59.95 57.86 1.70
CA GLN A 596 -59.50 57.31 0.42
C GLN A 596 -58.02 56.91 0.45
N SER A 597 -57.15 57.74 1.05
CA SER A 597 -55.73 57.42 1.20
C SER A 597 -55.50 56.22 2.14
N LEU A 598 -56.30 56.10 3.20
CA LEU A 598 -56.22 54.96 4.12
C LEU A 598 -56.66 53.67 3.42
N GLU A 599 -57.77 53.70 2.68
CA GLU A 599 -58.25 52.56 1.89
C GLU A 599 -57.21 52.12 0.84
N MET A 600 -56.45 53.05 0.26
CA MET A 600 -55.31 52.76 -0.63
C MET A 600 -54.18 52.01 0.06
N ALA A 601 -53.76 52.49 1.23
CA ALA A 601 -52.70 51.85 2.00
C ALA A 601 -53.11 50.44 2.43
N GLU A 602 -54.32 50.30 2.97
CA GLU A 602 -54.87 49.03 3.40
C GLU A 602 -54.97 48.03 2.24
N SER A 603 -55.55 48.43 1.11
CA SER A 603 -55.70 47.59 -0.08
C SER A 603 -54.34 47.11 -0.63
N PHE A 604 -53.33 47.98 -0.61
CA PHE A 604 -51.98 47.62 -1.05
C PHE A 604 -51.30 46.61 -0.12
N VAL A 605 -51.34 46.86 1.19
CA VAL A 605 -50.78 45.94 2.20
C VAL A 605 -51.43 44.57 2.05
N GLN A 606 -52.75 44.52 1.82
CA GLN A 606 -53.47 43.27 1.67
C GLN A 606 -53.08 42.50 0.41
N LEU A 607 -52.88 43.18 -0.72
CA LEU A 607 -52.37 42.55 -1.93
C LEU A 607 -50.95 42.01 -1.71
N ALA A 608 -50.07 42.80 -1.10
CA ALA A 608 -48.69 42.40 -0.81
C ALA A 608 -48.63 41.21 0.17
N SER A 609 -49.44 41.21 1.22
CA SER A 609 -49.59 40.09 2.16
C SER A 609 -50.15 38.85 1.44
N ALA A 610 -51.17 39.01 0.60
CA ALA A 610 -51.73 37.91 -0.18
C ALA A 610 -50.75 37.31 -1.20
N GLN A 611 -49.70 38.02 -1.62
CA GLN A 611 -48.65 37.49 -2.49
C GLN A 611 -47.51 36.81 -1.72
N SER A 612 -47.16 37.32 -0.54
CA SER A 612 -45.93 36.93 0.18
C SER A 612 -46.14 36.00 1.37
N GLN A 613 -47.29 36.07 2.03
CA GLN A 613 -47.52 35.35 3.28
C GLN A 613 -47.91 33.90 3.02
N ALA A 614 -47.36 32.95 3.78
CA ALA A 614 -47.76 31.54 3.71
C ALA A 614 -49.26 31.39 4.01
N MET A 615 -50.00 30.70 3.14
CA MET A 615 -51.42 30.40 3.39
C MET A 615 -51.54 29.48 4.60
N GLN A 616 -52.59 29.65 5.39
CA GLN A 616 -53.00 28.69 6.40
C GLN A 616 -54.26 27.96 5.90
N PRO A 617 -54.10 26.95 5.01
CA PRO A 617 -55.25 26.26 4.45
C PRO A 617 -55.95 25.46 5.55
N GLN A 618 -57.26 25.66 5.66
CA GLN A 618 -58.16 24.89 6.49
C GLN A 618 -59.38 24.47 5.69
N LEU A 619 -60.09 23.45 6.16
CA LEU A 619 -61.33 23.01 5.53
C LEU A 619 -62.43 24.04 5.84
N LEU A 620 -63.07 24.58 4.80
CA LEU A 620 -64.02 25.68 4.90
C LEU A 620 -65.31 25.37 4.16
N SER A 621 -66.44 25.68 4.77
CA SER A 621 -67.75 25.68 4.11
C SER A 621 -67.92 27.02 3.36
N LEU A 622 -68.05 26.92 2.03
CA LEU A 622 -68.17 28.08 1.15
C LEU A 622 -69.53 28.78 1.28
N ASP A 623 -70.57 28.02 1.62
CA ASP A 623 -71.92 28.54 1.89
C ASP A 623 -71.94 29.46 3.10
N VAL A 624 -71.36 29.03 4.23
CA VAL A 624 -71.25 29.87 5.44
C VAL A 624 -70.41 31.11 5.14
N LEU A 625 -69.28 30.95 4.45
CA LEU A 625 -68.40 32.07 4.11
C LEU A 625 -69.05 33.09 3.18
N LEU A 626 -69.83 32.65 2.19
CA LEU A 626 -70.53 33.55 1.29
C LEU A 626 -71.69 34.27 1.99
N GLN A 627 -72.41 33.58 2.89
CA GLN A 627 -73.43 34.21 3.73
C GLN A 627 -72.83 35.28 4.64
N GLU A 628 -71.72 34.99 5.33
CA GLU A 628 -70.98 35.96 6.13
C GLU A 628 -70.58 37.19 5.28
N ALA A 629 -70.11 36.98 4.05
CA ALA A 629 -69.73 38.08 3.15
C ALA A 629 -70.94 38.91 2.65
N VAL A 630 -72.11 38.29 2.48
CA VAL A 630 -73.37 38.99 2.16
C VAL A 630 -73.80 39.86 3.34
N ASP A 631 -73.72 39.35 4.56
CA ASP A 631 -74.02 40.09 5.79
C ASP A 631 -73.07 41.28 5.98
N ASP A 632 -71.76 41.08 5.75
CA ASP A 632 -70.74 42.16 5.81
C ASP A 632 -71.05 43.31 4.83
N CYS A 633 -71.72 43.02 3.71
CA CYS A 633 -72.09 44.00 2.70
C CYS A 633 -73.47 44.64 2.91
N TRP A 634 -74.25 44.19 3.89
CA TRP A 634 -75.65 44.59 4.08
C TRP A 634 -75.83 46.10 4.29
N ALA A 635 -74.95 46.74 5.06
CA ALA A 635 -75.01 48.17 5.33
C ALA A 635 -74.80 49.02 4.06
N LYS A 636 -73.78 48.67 3.25
CA LYS A 636 -73.46 49.34 1.98
C LYS A 636 -74.57 49.14 0.94
N ALA A 637 -75.14 47.94 0.89
CA ALA A 637 -76.26 47.63 0.01
C ALA A 637 -77.52 48.43 0.40
N SER A 638 -77.83 48.51 1.69
CA SER A 638 -78.98 49.24 2.24
C SER A 638 -78.89 50.75 2.00
N GLU A 639 -77.71 51.35 2.18
CA GLU A 639 -77.47 52.77 1.88
C GLU A 639 -77.80 53.11 0.41
N LYS A 640 -77.48 52.20 -0.52
CA LYS A 640 -77.74 52.36 -1.95
C LYS A 640 -79.09 51.81 -2.40
N LYS A 641 -79.92 51.31 -1.48
CA LYS A 641 -81.21 50.63 -1.74
C LYS A 641 -81.08 49.47 -2.75
N ILE A 642 -80.03 48.68 -2.62
CA ILE A 642 -79.79 47.48 -3.43
C ILE A 642 -80.11 46.26 -2.59
N GLN A 643 -80.85 45.30 -3.14
CA GLN A 643 -81.13 44.04 -2.46
C GLN A 643 -80.06 43.01 -2.83
N VAL A 644 -79.33 42.49 -1.85
CA VAL A 644 -78.41 41.36 -2.07
C VAL A 644 -79.17 40.08 -1.75
N ARG A 645 -79.35 39.21 -2.75
CA ARG A 645 -80.04 37.94 -2.61
C ARG A 645 -79.04 36.80 -2.66
N TYR A 646 -78.90 36.08 -1.56
CA TYR A 646 -78.26 34.77 -1.57
C TYR A 646 -79.28 33.75 -2.11
N LEU A 647 -78.97 33.21 -3.29
CA LEU A 647 -79.73 32.12 -3.89
C LEU A 647 -79.01 30.82 -3.53
N PRO A 648 -79.58 29.96 -2.67
CA PRO A 648 -79.07 28.60 -2.57
C PRO A 648 -79.19 28.00 -3.97
N GLY A 649 -78.07 27.67 -4.59
CA GLY A 649 -78.07 26.98 -5.88
C GLY A 649 -78.89 25.70 -5.77
N ALA A 650 -79.33 25.15 -6.90
CA ALA A 650 -80.14 23.93 -6.99
C ALA A 650 -79.37 22.67 -6.54
N LEU A 651 -78.82 22.70 -5.34
CA LEU A 651 -78.21 21.60 -4.61
C LEU A 651 -79.36 20.96 -3.85
N GLU A 652 -79.86 19.83 -4.35
CA GLU A 652 -80.87 19.03 -3.67
C GLU A 652 -80.42 18.75 -2.23
N ALA A 653 -81.36 18.82 -1.29
CA ALA A 653 -81.17 18.82 0.16
C ALA A 653 -80.63 17.48 0.73
N ALA A 654 -79.45 17.03 0.26
CA ALA A 654 -78.76 15.84 0.72
C ALA A 654 -77.28 16.15 0.98
N GLU A 655 -76.94 16.33 2.26
CA GLU A 655 -75.66 15.95 2.90
C GLU A 655 -74.34 16.18 2.11
N THR A 656 -74.22 17.27 1.35
CA THR A 656 -72.96 17.62 0.68
C THR A 656 -72.40 18.87 1.35
N ASP A 657 -71.42 18.69 2.24
CA ASP A 657 -70.64 19.82 2.76
C ASP A 657 -70.00 20.55 1.57
N ILE A 658 -70.39 21.80 1.31
CA ILE A 658 -69.83 22.64 0.23
C ILE A 658 -68.44 23.10 0.68
N ALA A 659 -67.51 22.14 0.75
CA ALA A 659 -66.23 22.31 1.39
C ALA A 659 -65.11 22.56 0.37
N CYS A 660 -64.23 23.50 0.68
CA CYS A 660 -62.95 23.72 -0.01
C CYS A 660 -61.82 23.84 1.01
N PHE A 661 -60.59 23.48 0.61
CA PHE A 661 -59.40 23.85 1.39
C PHE A 661 -58.97 25.27 1.04
N GLY A 662 -58.87 26.14 2.05
CA GLY A 662 -58.43 27.50 1.83
C GLY A 662 -58.15 28.29 3.09
N ASP A 663 -57.64 29.49 2.90
CA ASP A 663 -57.46 30.47 3.96
C ASP A 663 -58.74 31.27 4.14
N ARG A 664 -59.36 31.15 5.32
CA ARG A 664 -60.67 31.77 5.61
C ARG A 664 -60.64 33.27 5.42
N SER A 665 -59.58 33.92 5.90
CA SER A 665 -59.47 35.37 5.88
C SER A 665 -59.34 35.90 4.46
N LEU A 666 -58.61 35.19 3.60
CA LEU A 666 -58.42 35.56 2.20
C LEU A 666 -59.67 35.31 1.36
N LEU A 667 -60.34 34.17 1.55
CA LEU A 667 -61.56 33.82 0.80
C LEU A 667 -62.76 34.68 1.22
N GLN A 668 -62.99 34.91 2.51
CA GLN A 668 -64.04 35.82 2.99
C GLN A 668 -63.88 37.20 2.36
N ARG A 669 -62.66 37.73 2.36
CA ARG A 669 -62.34 39.01 1.76
C ARG A 669 -62.51 39.02 0.24
N CYS A 670 -62.15 37.92 -0.43
CA CYS A 670 -62.36 37.75 -1.87
C CYS A 670 -63.84 37.93 -2.21
N PHE A 671 -64.74 37.29 -1.47
CA PHE A 671 -66.20 37.41 -1.65
C PHE A 671 -66.71 38.81 -1.34
N VAL A 672 -66.28 39.43 -0.24
CA VAL A 672 -66.63 40.82 0.10
C VAL A 672 -66.18 41.79 -0.99
N ASN A 673 -64.99 41.59 -1.59
CA ASN A 673 -64.52 42.44 -2.69
C ASN A 673 -65.38 42.32 -3.95
N LEU A 674 -65.83 41.11 -4.30
CA LEU A 674 -66.75 40.92 -5.42
C LEU A 674 -68.12 41.54 -5.15
N LEU A 675 -68.72 41.25 -4.00
CA LEU A 675 -70.03 41.78 -3.60
C LEU A 675 -70.00 43.32 -3.50
N SER A 676 -68.96 43.88 -2.89
CA SER A 676 -68.78 45.32 -2.80
C SER A 676 -68.62 45.96 -4.19
N ASN A 677 -67.95 45.30 -5.14
CA ASN A 677 -67.88 45.77 -6.52
C ASN A 677 -69.27 45.70 -7.20
N ALA A 678 -69.99 44.60 -7.09
CA ALA A 678 -71.34 44.44 -7.62
C ALA A 678 -72.30 45.55 -7.13
N ILE A 679 -72.30 45.83 -5.82
CA ILE A 679 -73.09 46.92 -5.21
C ILE A 679 -72.64 48.28 -5.73
N LYS A 680 -71.33 48.50 -5.80
CA LYS A 680 -70.73 49.77 -6.21
C LYS A 680 -71.08 50.15 -7.65
N TYR A 681 -71.11 49.18 -8.57
CA TYR A 681 -71.36 49.40 -10.00
C TYR A 681 -72.82 49.22 -10.43
N SER A 682 -73.72 48.81 -9.52
CA SER A 682 -75.16 48.71 -9.81
C SER A 682 -75.95 49.99 -9.49
N PRO A 683 -76.97 50.37 -10.28
CA PRO A 683 -77.90 51.47 -9.95
C PRO A 683 -78.72 51.21 -8.66
N SER A 684 -79.26 52.27 -8.05
CA SER A 684 -80.14 52.13 -6.87
C SER A 684 -81.45 51.41 -7.23
N GLY A 685 -81.96 50.54 -6.36
CA GLY A 685 -83.18 49.76 -6.59
C GLY A 685 -82.98 48.45 -7.37
N THR A 686 -81.75 48.05 -7.64
CA THR A 686 -81.40 46.80 -8.34
C THR A 686 -81.16 45.64 -7.38
N VAL A 687 -81.00 44.43 -7.95
CA VAL A 687 -80.69 43.21 -7.20
C VAL A 687 -79.28 42.72 -7.57
N VAL A 688 -78.50 42.36 -6.55
CA VAL A 688 -77.24 41.62 -6.70
C VAL A 688 -77.48 40.19 -6.22
N GLU A 689 -77.21 39.21 -7.06
CA GLU A 689 -77.43 37.80 -6.76
C GLU A 689 -76.09 37.10 -6.48
N ALA A 690 -76.03 36.35 -5.40
CA ALA A 690 -74.88 35.53 -5.04
C ALA A 690 -75.32 34.08 -4.91
N SER A 691 -74.65 33.15 -5.59
CA SER A 691 -75.01 31.74 -5.60
C SER A 691 -73.78 30.84 -5.67
N ILE A 692 -73.96 29.59 -5.26
CA ILE A 692 -72.94 28.55 -5.37
C ILE A 692 -73.53 27.39 -6.16
N ALA A 693 -72.81 26.92 -7.17
CA ALA A 693 -73.16 25.79 -8.01
C ALA A 693 -72.04 24.75 -8.05
N ASP A 694 -72.42 23.50 -8.32
CA ASP A 694 -71.48 22.43 -8.62
C ASP A 694 -70.99 22.55 -10.08
N ASP A 695 -69.68 22.65 -10.28
CA ASP A 695 -69.02 22.64 -11.59
C ASP A 695 -67.93 21.53 -11.65
N GLY A 696 -68.36 20.29 -11.42
CA GLY A 696 -67.52 19.10 -11.56
C GLY A 696 -66.43 19.01 -10.49
N ALA A 697 -65.19 19.33 -10.87
CA ALA A 697 -64.04 19.33 -9.95
C ALA A 697 -63.97 20.61 -9.08
N TYR A 698 -64.77 21.62 -9.40
CA TYR A 698 -64.78 22.92 -8.75
C TYR A 698 -66.17 23.24 -8.16
N TRP A 699 -66.19 24.04 -7.10
CA TRP A 699 -67.35 24.83 -6.70
C TRP A 699 -67.31 26.16 -7.46
N LEU A 700 -68.41 26.47 -8.15
CA LEU A 700 -68.59 27.73 -8.85
C LEU A 700 -69.33 28.71 -7.93
N VAL A 701 -68.62 29.75 -7.47
CA VAL A 701 -69.20 30.86 -6.72
C VAL A 701 -69.49 32.01 -7.67
N GLU A 702 -70.77 32.30 -7.92
CA GLU A 702 -71.19 33.35 -8.84
C GLU A 702 -71.74 34.57 -8.10
N VAL A 703 -71.28 35.76 -8.51
CA VAL A 703 -71.84 37.05 -8.13
C VAL A 703 -72.30 37.77 -9.39
N ARG A 704 -73.61 37.96 -9.51
CA ARG A 704 -74.28 38.61 -10.64
C ARG A 704 -74.85 39.95 -10.22
N ASP A 705 -74.52 40.99 -10.99
CA ASP A 705 -74.99 42.35 -10.79
C ASP A 705 -75.85 42.84 -11.98
N GLN A 706 -76.60 43.92 -11.76
CA GLN A 706 -77.41 44.61 -12.78
C GLN A 706 -76.80 45.98 -13.10
N GLY A 707 -75.47 46.05 -13.09
CA GLY A 707 -74.68 47.26 -13.29
C GLY A 707 -74.46 47.65 -14.75
N PHE A 708 -73.55 48.61 -14.93
CA PHE A 708 -73.28 49.20 -16.24
C PHE A 708 -72.56 48.27 -17.24
N GLY A 709 -72.07 47.13 -16.78
CA GLY A 709 -71.30 46.18 -17.60
C GLY A 709 -69.97 46.71 -18.14
N MET A 710 -69.31 45.93 -18.99
CA MET A 710 -67.95 46.18 -19.49
C MET A 710 -67.82 45.92 -21.00
N THR A 711 -66.92 46.64 -21.68
CA THR A 711 -66.53 46.38 -23.07
C THR A 711 -65.44 45.30 -23.14
N GLN A 712 -65.20 44.73 -24.33
CA GLN A 712 -64.18 43.69 -24.51
C GLN A 712 -62.76 44.16 -24.11
N GLU A 713 -62.40 45.41 -24.46
CA GLU A 713 -61.09 45.96 -24.06
C GLU A 713 -60.95 46.12 -22.54
N GLN A 714 -62.08 46.35 -21.84
CA GLN A 714 -62.10 46.42 -20.39
C GLN A 714 -61.93 45.03 -19.75
N LEU A 715 -62.50 43.98 -20.35
CA LEU A 715 -62.32 42.60 -19.89
C LEU A 715 -60.85 42.16 -19.97
N ASP A 716 -60.14 42.47 -21.06
CA ASP A 716 -58.74 42.06 -21.27
C ASP A 716 -57.77 42.64 -20.24
N LYS A 717 -58.10 43.80 -19.66
CA LYS A 717 -57.28 44.52 -18.68
C LYS A 717 -57.86 44.46 -17.25
N LEU A 718 -58.93 43.71 -17.03
CA LEU A 718 -59.76 43.78 -15.83
C LEU A 718 -59.00 43.45 -14.54
N PHE A 719 -58.13 42.44 -14.59
CA PHE A 719 -57.38 41.95 -13.44
C PHE A 719 -56.00 42.58 -13.27
N GLN A 720 -55.61 43.49 -14.17
CA GLN A 720 -54.32 44.18 -14.03
C GLN A 720 -54.36 45.08 -12.79
N PRO A 721 -53.39 44.96 -11.86
CA PRO A 721 -53.32 45.83 -10.70
C PRO A 721 -53.28 47.31 -11.11
N PHE A 722 -53.97 48.16 -10.36
CA PHE A 722 -53.98 49.62 -10.54
C PHE A 722 -54.69 50.12 -11.81
N HIS A 723 -55.40 49.25 -12.54
CA HIS A 723 -56.12 49.64 -13.73
C HIS A 723 -57.56 50.11 -13.40
N ARG A 724 -57.97 51.28 -13.90
CA ARG A 724 -59.32 51.83 -13.76
C ARG A 724 -59.88 52.28 -15.09
N PHE A 725 -61.12 51.90 -15.37
CA PHE A 725 -61.85 52.36 -16.54
C PHE A 725 -62.64 53.64 -16.23
N HIS A 726 -62.31 54.75 -16.90
CA HIS A 726 -63.03 56.02 -16.78
C HIS A 726 -63.85 56.26 -18.05
N GLN A 727 -65.17 56.42 -17.93
CA GLN A 727 -66.03 56.91 -19.02
C GLN A 727 -66.76 58.19 -18.58
N ASN A 728 -66.89 59.15 -19.50
CA ASN A 728 -67.50 60.47 -19.26
C ASN A 728 -69.02 60.43 -18.99
N SER A 729 -69.67 59.27 -19.09
CA SER A 729 -71.13 59.10 -18.99
C SER A 729 -71.59 58.30 -17.76
N GLN A 730 -70.65 57.90 -16.88
CA GLN A 730 -70.95 57.15 -15.65
C GLN A 730 -70.62 57.99 -14.40
N PRO A 731 -71.36 57.82 -13.29
CA PRO A 731 -71.04 58.50 -12.03
C PRO A 731 -69.62 58.13 -11.56
N GLN A 732 -68.85 59.11 -11.06
CA GLN A 732 -67.51 58.86 -10.52
C GLN A 732 -67.60 57.93 -9.30
N VAL A 733 -67.29 56.65 -9.50
CA VAL A 733 -67.30 55.68 -8.40
C VAL A 733 -65.91 55.55 -7.80
N ALA A 734 -65.77 55.91 -6.52
CA ALA A 734 -64.49 55.90 -5.79
C ALA A 734 -63.94 54.47 -5.61
N GLY A 735 -62.68 54.23 -5.98
CA GLY A 735 -61.95 52.98 -5.73
C GLY A 735 -60.62 52.92 -6.46
N ILE A 736 -59.77 51.96 -6.09
CA ILE A 736 -58.30 52.02 -6.33
C ILE A 736 -57.84 51.04 -7.42
N GLY A 737 -58.72 50.15 -7.89
CA GLY A 737 -58.37 49.17 -8.94
C GLY A 737 -57.56 47.97 -8.44
N LEU A 738 -57.50 47.75 -7.12
CA LEU A 738 -56.78 46.63 -6.50
C LEU A 738 -57.67 45.44 -6.10
N GLY A 739 -58.98 45.66 -6.00
CA GLY A 739 -59.91 44.64 -5.50
C GLY A 739 -59.97 43.39 -6.39
N LEU A 740 -60.02 43.56 -7.72
CA LEU A 740 -60.10 42.43 -8.65
C LEU A 740 -58.75 41.71 -8.83
N SER A 741 -57.63 42.43 -8.81
CA SER A 741 -56.30 41.78 -8.79
C SER A 741 -56.08 40.97 -7.52
N PHE A 742 -56.62 41.41 -6.38
CA PHE A 742 -56.64 40.64 -5.14
C PHE A 742 -57.48 39.37 -5.29
N VAL A 743 -58.69 39.47 -5.85
CA VAL A 743 -59.57 38.31 -6.14
C VAL A 743 -58.83 37.28 -7.00
N GLN A 744 -58.21 37.72 -8.10
CA GLN A 744 -57.45 36.82 -8.98
C GLN A 744 -56.27 36.17 -8.24
N THR A 745 -55.51 36.93 -7.46
CA THR A 745 -54.37 36.42 -6.69
C THR A 745 -54.82 35.36 -5.69
N VAL A 746 -55.88 35.62 -4.92
CA VAL A 746 -56.40 34.66 -3.93
C VAL A 746 -56.89 33.40 -4.62
N VAL A 747 -57.68 33.51 -5.69
CA VAL A 747 -58.24 32.33 -6.38
C VAL A 747 -57.14 31.48 -7.02
N LEU A 748 -56.14 32.09 -7.66
CA LEU A 748 -54.98 31.38 -8.22
C LEU A 748 -54.17 30.67 -7.12
N ARG A 749 -53.96 31.33 -5.97
CA ARG A 749 -53.28 30.71 -4.82
C ARG A 749 -54.06 29.51 -4.26
N HIS A 750 -55.38 29.52 -4.38
CA HIS A 750 -56.26 28.40 -4.03
C HIS A 750 -56.43 27.39 -5.17
N GLN A 751 -55.57 27.42 -6.19
CA GLN A 751 -55.60 26.52 -7.35
C GLN A 751 -56.90 26.60 -8.17
N GLY A 752 -57.61 27.71 -8.06
CA GLY A 752 -58.81 28.03 -8.81
C GLY A 752 -58.55 28.96 -9.99
N PHE A 753 -59.62 29.32 -10.69
CA PHE A 753 -59.60 30.34 -11.75
C PHE A 753 -60.86 31.21 -11.72
N VAL A 754 -60.80 32.36 -12.39
CA VAL A 754 -61.88 33.35 -12.43
C VAL A 754 -62.40 33.49 -13.86
N ASN A 755 -63.71 33.38 -14.03
CA ASN A 755 -64.41 33.67 -15.27
C ASN A 755 -65.30 34.90 -15.11
N VAL A 756 -65.39 35.71 -16.16
CA VAL A 756 -66.23 36.92 -16.18
C VAL A 756 -67.03 36.96 -17.46
N SER A 757 -68.34 37.18 -17.32
CA SER A 757 -69.22 37.53 -18.44
C SER A 757 -69.88 38.87 -18.15
N SER A 758 -69.82 39.79 -19.12
CA SER A 758 -70.36 41.14 -18.95
C SER A 758 -70.75 41.71 -20.31
N GLY A 759 -71.86 42.44 -20.34
CA GLY A 759 -72.35 43.18 -21.51
C GLY A 759 -72.71 44.60 -21.11
N VAL A 760 -72.44 45.58 -21.97
CA VAL A 760 -72.68 47.00 -21.65
C VAL A 760 -74.18 47.22 -21.36
N ASN A 761 -74.49 47.72 -20.16
CA ASN A 761 -75.83 47.88 -19.56
C ASN A 761 -76.62 46.57 -19.30
N GLU A 762 -75.98 45.42 -19.37
CA GLU A 762 -76.58 44.11 -19.08
C GLU A 762 -76.13 43.55 -17.71
N GLY A 763 -75.26 44.27 -17.01
CA GLY A 763 -74.63 43.84 -15.77
C GLY A 763 -73.37 42.98 -15.99
N SER A 764 -72.81 42.48 -14.89
CA SER A 764 -71.65 41.57 -14.92
C SER A 764 -71.91 40.34 -14.05
N CYS A 765 -71.39 39.20 -14.48
CA CYS A 765 -71.33 37.98 -13.68
C CYS A 765 -69.88 37.54 -13.50
N PHE A 766 -69.45 37.45 -12.25
CA PHE A 766 -68.14 36.96 -11.85
C PHE A 766 -68.30 35.54 -11.30
N GLY A 767 -67.66 34.56 -11.94
CA GLY A 767 -67.61 33.17 -11.50
C GLY A 767 -66.23 32.81 -10.96
N LEU A 768 -66.16 32.43 -9.68
CA LEU A 768 -64.95 31.90 -9.06
C LEU A 768 -65.03 30.38 -9.02
N HIS A 769 -64.08 29.69 -9.66
CA HIS A 769 -63.99 28.24 -9.64
C HIS A 769 -62.97 27.83 -8.57
N LEU A 770 -63.44 27.30 -7.45
CA LEU A 770 -62.60 26.86 -6.32
C LEU A 770 -62.59 25.33 -6.24
N PRO A 771 -61.43 24.66 -6.11
CA PRO A 771 -61.38 23.20 -6.07
C PRO A 771 -62.21 22.65 -4.91
N LYS A 772 -62.96 21.58 -5.17
CA LYS A 772 -63.65 20.85 -4.10
C LYS A 772 -62.63 20.22 -3.17
N ALA A 773 -62.92 20.20 -1.87
CA ALA A 773 -62.11 19.41 -0.94
C ALA A 773 -62.15 17.93 -1.38
N PRO A 774 -61.01 17.22 -1.44
CA PRO A 774 -61.01 15.80 -1.75
C PRO A 774 -61.87 15.09 -0.71
N GLY A 775 -62.93 14.41 -1.16
CA GLY A 775 -63.88 13.74 -0.27
C GLY A 775 -63.14 12.82 0.70
N MET A 776 -63.47 12.93 2.00
CA MET A 776 -63.09 11.92 2.97
C MET A 776 -63.59 10.56 2.42
N PRO A 777 -62.72 9.57 2.19
CA PRO A 777 -63.20 8.25 1.81
C PRO A 777 -64.12 7.74 2.91
N GLN A 778 -65.37 7.47 2.56
CA GLN A 778 -66.27 6.65 3.36
C GLN A 778 -65.52 5.38 3.77
N GLU A 779 -65.62 5.03 5.05
CA GLU A 779 -65.02 3.87 5.69
C GLU A 779 -64.93 2.65 4.74
N LEU A 780 -63.71 2.20 4.46
CA LEU A 780 -63.47 0.87 3.92
C LEU A 780 -63.81 -0.14 5.04
N PRO A 781 -64.70 -1.14 4.81
CA PRO A 781 -64.88 -2.22 5.75
C PRO A 781 -63.59 -3.05 5.81
N ALA A 782 -63.24 -3.46 7.03
CA ALA A 782 -62.04 -4.24 7.33
C ALA A 782 -61.88 -5.48 6.44
N ALA A 783 -60.71 -5.60 5.80
CA ALA A 783 -60.03 -6.84 5.47
C ALA A 783 -58.54 -6.58 5.19
#